data_AF-A0A7Y8LVF3-F1
#
_entry.id   AF-A0A7Y8LVF3-F1
#
_cell.length_a   1.000
_cell.length_b   1.000
_cell.length_c   1.000
_cell.angle_alpha   90.00
_cell.angle_beta   90.00
_cell.angle_gamma   90.00
#
_symmetry.space_group_name_H-M   'P 1'
#
loop_
_entity.id
_entity.type
_entity.pdbx_description
1 polymer ?
#
loop_
_entity_poly.entity_id
_entity_poly.type
_entity_poly.pdbx_seq_one_letter_code
_entity_poly.pdbx_strand_id
1 'polypeptide(L)'
;MGRRRPHLSRTTVGVLLALTVWLVLLGQFVEFLRYPGVRRWLAHVAAERLGAAIGTPVAVGDVRIALYPPRIVLLDVRVGESGREVFTARVAETTLSRLDLGDRELVLSFLRLDGVRVKARGFGGGGERGAGWLHVIVRQLELHDVAVEDLTLPDGITLRASGVEGRWTGTNRWPVSAATLHAANVTVEIPGLAPFGGAVSGWGRLTADGWEIHKLRGAGAGWKVEGSLASAKGTLSGGGSVGVDLAALDRTVGAAAGMAGWLDATVRVTADPSLRVALDWATPAAEVAGFRVEAARGDLEISADGIEGSLQESRFAGGSLEGSYRLVGLEAPWSHRVAMRGHGVVLAEFLHQLGVGDGGLAARCEVNAEVGWEGRRIGSGEGTAVADLAAVPGDVPVEGRVIMQLAAPAAIRFDARALTVAGAPVAWGGTLSLGSWIPHWQLRGEGVAVSVIGRMLRDWVGGEVFPPELAGEVALDLALHGPFTALRVVGEAAVAPVVFGSLEADSLVGQFTVANGAVTVDGATLAVGKGRVSVGGQLFLESEPTVALRFEGRGVPLARVARWTGVAAPVEGAVNFTGQLEGALARPEGVVSLALDRVSVAGADFGSGSGLVTIGGGAVRFEHVAVGPFSADIEVDFLRCQASVSAELAGFALERLSPPLARLLGGALDCSLRGAFPFEAPSGRLLVSTAGGARGEVELSRDGLHLEVERPGVWRVASQLSGKGSSFRGRATFAVDSWRALAGEIGGGAVLVDGTLRGEADVQLAPSQPLRLEGVITEARLLTEGGTAVLVEPAPFSVLGGAVSLRNATLQGPDMALSVSLARTAGGELTGRIVGDLPAELLGVLWREGQPRGQVWLEAAIGGRDAAPEISGTAEIRNGALTVPGVPGRITRISGTAALVNDAVELEGVQFLALGGHGSCSGKVSFSPQLELDLDLDVKSVRWPLAPGLTPTVSGSVRLVGPVASLVLSGQGVVESTYYRRDVSLQRLILDALAAPEREVLEEEGAVALNLSFDVPGTLIIENAMARLALDGSLRITGTSSSPGVVGELAARPGGEVTLAGVRYEVDRAVVTFSNPRRIDPYLDVLLHGTVEFWEVTAGVQGTLERLTPTLSSSPPLPESDILSLMSVGKAPQKNGVGEGQMVAGGLLLEQFTGAVTGRARTLLDLDQLRLDPAALTQSGDPTARVTVVKQLSPNWSVTLSTNLASNREEIIVSRWRLAPGVYLEAMRDSDSSYSMEVKWRRRY
;
A
#
# COMPACT_ATOMS: atom_id res chain seq x y z
N MET A 1 67.09 -173.50 23.85
CA MET A 1 66.88 -173.49 25.32
C MET A 1 67.18 -172.09 25.86
N GLY A 2 66.28 -171.49 26.66
CA GLY A 2 66.67 -170.72 27.86
C GLY A 2 66.85 -169.18 27.84
N ARG A 3 65.78 -168.47 28.28
CA ARG A 3 65.70 -167.42 29.33
C ARG A 3 66.44 -166.05 29.25
N ARG A 4 65.58 -165.01 29.33
CA ARG A 4 65.54 -163.79 30.20
C ARG A 4 66.44 -162.57 29.90
N ARG A 5 65.81 -161.38 29.81
CA ARG A 5 65.91 -160.23 30.76
C ARG A 5 64.85 -159.13 30.49
N PRO A 6 63.98 -158.76 31.47
CA PRO A 6 63.02 -157.65 31.39
C PRO A 6 63.35 -156.51 32.39
N HIS A 7 63.52 -155.26 31.98
CA HIS A 7 63.64 -154.10 32.92
C HIS A 7 63.19 -152.71 32.41
N LEU A 8 62.55 -152.56 31.23
CA LEU A 8 62.30 -151.23 30.61
C LEU A 8 60.84 -150.74 30.55
N SER A 9 59.87 -151.42 31.17
CA SER A 9 58.45 -151.00 31.16
C SER A 9 57.94 -150.31 32.43
N ARG A 10 58.74 -150.22 33.50
CA ARG A 10 58.28 -149.70 34.82
C ARG A 10 58.56 -148.21 35.08
N THR A 11 59.52 -147.59 34.39
CA THR A 11 59.90 -146.18 34.61
C THR A 11 59.03 -145.17 33.85
N THR A 12 58.59 -145.50 32.63
CA THR A 12 57.81 -144.57 31.78
C THR A 12 56.40 -144.32 32.32
N VAL A 13 55.80 -145.30 32.98
CA VAL A 13 54.46 -145.17 33.58
C VAL A 13 54.50 -144.29 34.84
N GLY A 14 55.62 -144.28 35.59
CA GLY A 14 55.77 -143.48 36.81
C GLY A 14 55.88 -141.97 36.54
N VAL A 15 56.58 -141.58 35.47
CA VAL A 15 56.80 -140.15 35.13
C VAL A 15 55.54 -139.51 34.54
N LEU A 16 54.80 -140.24 33.69
CA LEU A 16 53.52 -139.75 33.16
C LEU A 16 52.47 -139.57 34.26
N LEU A 17 52.45 -140.45 35.27
CA LEU A 17 51.54 -140.29 36.42
C LEU A 17 51.88 -139.03 37.23
N ALA A 18 53.17 -138.78 37.50
CA ALA A 18 53.61 -137.60 38.27
C ALA A 18 53.32 -136.27 37.55
N LEU A 19 53.51 -136.20 36.23
CA LEU A 19 53.26 -134.97 35.46
C LEU A 19 51.76 -134.65 35.35
N THR A 20 50.93 -135.68 35.23
CA THR A 20 49.47 -135.52 35.19
C THR A 20 48.93 -135.05 36.54
N VAL A 21 49.47 -135.59 37.65
CA VAL A 21 49.15 -135.11 39.01
C VAL A 21 49.55 -133.64 39.20
N TRP A 22 50.70 -133.22 38.67
CA TRP A 22 51.16 -131.83 38.81
C TRP A 22 50.33 -130.82 38.01
N LEU A 23 49.92 -131.17 36.77
CA LEU A 23 49.05 -130.31 35.96
C LEU A 23 47.63 -130.22 36.54
N VAL A 24 47.12 -131.31 37.14
CA VAL A 24 45.86 -131.28 37.88
C VAL A 24 45.98 -130.42 39.13
N LEU A 25 47.10 -130.48 39.87
CA LEU A 25 47.35 -129.62 41.04
C LEU A 25 47.49 -128.13 40.66
N LEU A 26 48.15 -127.81 39.54
CA LEU A 26 48.27 -126.43 39.07
C LEU A 26 46.92 -125.87 38.57
N GLY A 27 46.15 -126.69 37.86
CA GLY A 27 44.77 -126.36 37.47
C GLY A 27 43.88 -126.11 38.69
N GLN A 28 43.94 -127.01 39.68
CA GLN A 28 43.25 -126.86 40.96
C GLN A 28 43.71 -125.63 41.74
N PHE A 29 44.98 -125.22 41.66
CA PHE A 29 45.50 -124.02 42.31
C PHE A 29 45.02 -122.72 41.63
N VAL A 30 44.97 -122.68 40.29
CA VAL A 30 44.41 -121.54 39.55
C VAL A 30 42.90 -121.44 39.79
N GLU A 31 42.20 -122.57 39.88
CA GLU A 31 40.79 -122.63 40.24
C GLU A 31 40.57 -122.21 41.70
N PHE A 32 41.46 -122.61 42.62
CA PHE A 32 41.53 -122.16 44.01
C PHE A 32 41.66 -120.63 44.14
N LEU A 33 42.54 -119.99 43.37
CA LEU A 33 42.67 -118.52 43.34
C LEU A 33 41.42 -117.82 42.76
N ARG A 34 40.55 -118.54 42.04
CA ARG A 34 39.27 -118.01 41.53
C ARG A 34 38.12 -118.17 42.52
N TYR A 35 38.26 -118.98 43.57
CA TYR A 35 37.20 -119.16 44.57
C TYR A 35 36.90 -117.84 45.31
N PRO A 36 35.61 -117.51 45.52
CA PRO A 36 35.21 -116.28 46.20
C PRO A 36 35.82 -116.12 47.60
N GLY A 37 36.00 -117.21 48.34
CA GLY A 37 36.62 -117.20 49.68
C GLY A 37 38.10 -116.77 49.64
N VAL A 38 38.85 -117.23 48.64
CA VAL A 38 40.28 -116.90 48.48
C VAL A 38 40.44 -115.46 48.00
N ARG A 39 39.60 -114.97 47.10
CA ARG A 39 39.62 -113.57 46.65
C ARG A 39 39.31 -112.58 47.78
N ARG A 40 38.34 -112.90 48.64
CA ARG A 40 38.05 -112.08 49.84
C ARG A 40 39.20 -112.07 50.82
N TRP A 41 39.84 -113.22 51.03
CA TRP A 41 41.05 -113.29 51.86
C TRP A 41 42.19 -112.45 51.26
N LEU A 42 42.46 -112.56 49.96
CA LEU A 42 43.46 -111.73 49.27
C LEU A 42 43.11 -110.23 49.30
N ALA A 43 41.83 -109.87 49.18
CA ALA A 43 41.36 -108.49 49.31
C ALA A 43 41.56 -107.94 50.72
N HIS A 44 41.29 -108.75 51.75
CA HIS A 44 41.54 -108.38 53.13
C HIS A 44 43.05 -108.20 53.41
N VAL A 45 43.88 -109.11 52.91
CA VAL A 45 45.34 -109.00 53.02
C VAL A 45 45.87 -107.78 52.27
N ALA A 46 45.39 -107.50 51.05
CA ALA A 46 45.78 -106.31 50.30
C ALA A 46 45.34 -105.02 51.01
N ALA A 47 44.12 -104.99 51.56
CA ALA A 47 43.56 -103.89 52.34
C ALA A 47 44.39 -103.59 53.61
N GLU A 48 44.69 -104.60 54.43
CA GLU A 48 45.54 -104.42 55.64
C GLU A 48 46.95 -103.92 55.28
N ARG A 49 47.56 -104.52 54.24
CA ARG A 49 48.94 -104.18 53.85
C ARG A 49 49.04 -102.80 53.22
N LEU A 50 48.09 -102.41 52.37
CA LEU A 50 48.01 -101.05 51.82
C LEU A 50 47.67 -100.03 52.90
N GLY A 51 46.79 -100.37 53.83
CA GLY A 51 46.45 -99.50 54.95
C GLY A 51 47.62 -99.23 55.89
N ALA A 52 48.41 -100.26 56.19
CA ALA A 52 49.65 -100.10 56.96
C ALA A 52 50.72 -99.29 56.22
N ALA A 53 50.78 -99.37 54.88
CA ALA A 53 51.77 -98.65 54.07
C ALA A 53 51.44 -97.17 53.88
N ILE A 54 50.16 -96.83 53.73
CA ILE A 54 49.69 -95.45 53.50
C ILE A 54 49.41 -94.74 54.84
N GLY A 55 49.28 -95.49 55.94
CA GLY A 55 49.00 -94.94 57.28
C GLY A 55 47.52 -94.58 57.49
N THR A 56 46.64 -94.99 56.57
CA THR A 56 45.19 -94.76 56.62
C THR A 56 44.45 -96.07 56.34
N PRO A 57 43.27 -96.32 56.92
CA PRO A 57 42.50 -97.52 56.63
C PRO A 57 42.21 -97.63 55.12
N VAL A 58 42.50 -98.79 54.53
CA VAL A 58 42.19 -99.10 53.14
C VAL A 58 41.25 -100.29 53.13
N ALA A 59 40.17 -100.21 52.35
CA ALA A 59 39.30 -101.31 52.03
C ALA A 59 39.42 -101.63 50.54
N VAL A 60 39.46 -102.93 50.21
CA VAL A 60 39.49 -103.42 48.83
C VAL A 60 38.31 -104.36 48.66
N GLY A 61 37.45 -104.13 47.66
CA GLY A 61 36.25 -104.92 47.43
C GLY A 61 36.54 -106.32 46.87
N ASP A 62 37.39 -106.39 45.83
CA ASP A 62 37.80 -107.65 45.19
C ASP A 62 39.24 -107.55 44.67
N VAL A 63 39.93 -108.69 44.58
CA VAL A 63 41.30 -108.77 44.03
C VAL A 63 41.34 -109.83 42.94
N ARG A 64 41.80 -109.42 41.75
CA ARG A 64 41.99 -110.32 40.62
C ARG A 64 43.47 -110.38 40.27
N ILE A 65 44.03 -111.58 40.35
CA ILE A 65 45.41 -111.86 39.95
C ILE A 65 45.35 -112.64 38.63
N ALA A 66 45.96 -112.08 37.58
CA ALA A 66 46.20 -112.80 36.33
C ALA A 66 47.67 -113.19 36.29
N LEU A 67 47.97 -114.46 35.98
CA LEU A 67 49.34 -114.98 35.98
C LEU A 67 50.07 -114.74 34.66
N TYR A 68 49.36 -114.45 33.57
CA TYR A 68 49.98 -114.16 32.27
C TYR A 68 49.13 -113.19 31.40
N PRO A 69 49.63 -111.97 31.10
CA PRO A 69 50.78 -111.34 31.76
C PRO A 69 50.49 -111.09 33.26
N PRO A 70 51.51 -111.07 34.13
CA PRO A 70 51.33 -110.90 35.57
C PRO A 70 50.78 -109.51 35.89
N ARG A 71 49.51 -109.44 36.30
CA ARG A 71 48.87 -108.19 36.75
C ARG A 71 48.01 -108.41 37.98
N ILE A 72 47.98 -107.40 38.84
CA ILE A 72 47.12 -107.34 40.00
C ILE A 72 46.12 -106.21 39.76
N VAL A 73 44.85 -106.55 39.76
CA VAL A 73 43.74 -105.60 39.63
C VAL A 73 42.98 -105.60 40.94
N LEU A 74 42.99 -104.46 41.62
CA LEU A 74 42.18 -104.20 42.80
C LEU A 74 40.90 -103.50 42.34
N LEU A 75 39.75 -104.00 42.77
CA LEU A 75 38.44 -103.42 42.47
C LEU A 75 37.87 -102.79 43.74
N ASP A 76 37.23 -101.63 43.57
CA ASP A 76 36.61 -100.84 44.63
C ASP A 76 37.56 -100.55 45.80
N VAL A 77 38.69 -99.91 45.48
CA VAL A 77 39.66 -99.46 46.46
C VAL A 77 39.13 -98.21 47.14
N ARG A 78 38.98 -98.26 48.47
CA ARG A 78 38.48 -97.15 49.29
C ARG A 78 39.50 -96.85 50.36
N VAL A 79 39.94 -95.61 50.46
CA VAL A 79 40.96 -95.15 51.41
C VAL A 79 40.32 -94.10 52.32
N GLY A 80 40.33 -94.39 53.62
CA GLY A 80 39.64 -93.62 54.66
C GLY A 80 38.78 -94.51 55.56
N GLU A 81 38.21 -93.91 56.60
CA GLU A 81 37.25 -94.60 57.47
C GLU A 81 35.95 -94.92 56.71
N SER A 82 35.34 -96.06 57.01
CA SER A 82 34.10 -96.49 56.35
C SER A 82 32.99 -95.43 56.49
N GLY A 83 32.49 -94.89 55.37
CA GLY A 83 31.53 -93.78 55.34
C GLY A 83 32.13 -92.37 55.33
N ARG A 84 33.46 -92.24 55.40
CA ARG A 84 34.25 -91.02 55.24
C ARG A 84 35.47 -91.27 54.36
N GLU A 85 35.24 -91.89 53.20
CA GLU A 85 36.31 -92.15 52.24
C GLU A 85 36.86 -90.84 51.66
N VAL A 86 38.17 -90.60 51.85
CA VAL A 86 38.91 -89.44 51.32
C VAL A 86 39.29 -89.66 49.86
N PHE A 87 39.49 -90.93 49.50
CA PHE A 87 39.85 -91.37 48.16
C PHE A 87 39.14 -92.68 47.85
N THR A 88 38.51 -92.76 46.68
CA THR A 88 37.95 -94.01 46.15
C THR A 88 38.44 -94.20 44.73
N ALA A 89 38.78 -95.43 44.35
CA ALA A 89 39.13 -95.80 42.99
C ALA A 89 38.34 -97.05 42.60
N ARG A 90 37.59 -96.99 41.50
CA ARG A 90 36.80 -98.11 40.98
C ARG A 90 37.71 -99.28 40.60
N VAL A 91 38.82 -98.96 39.93
CA VAL A 91 39.83 -99.95 39.50
C VAL A 91 41.22 -99.39 39.76
N ALA A 92 42.07 -100.17 40.42
CA ALA A 92 43.50 -99.92 40.50
C ALA A 92 44.26 -101.10 39.88
N GLU A 93 44.86 -100.89 38.72
CA GLU A 93 45.63 -101.89 38.00
C GLU A 93 47.13 -101.60 38.14
N THR A 94 47.89 -102.63 38.50
CA THR A 94 49.35 -102.51 38.58
C THR A 94 50.07 -103.73 38.03
N THR A 95 51.25 -103.47 37.46
CA THR A 95 52.20 -104.50 37.02
C THR A 95 53.48 -104.40 37.84
N LEU A 96 53.92 -105.55 38.33
CA LEU A 96 55.09 -105.66 39.19
C LEU A 96 56.32 -105.82 38.30
N SER A 97 57.25 -104.85 38.32
CA SER A 97 58.45 -104.91 37.47
C SER A 97 59.65 -105.52 38.17
N ARG A 98 59.91 -105.09 39.41
CA ARG A 98 61.04 -105.52 40.22
C ARG A 98 60.63 -105.49 41.68
N LEU A 99 60.90 -106.60 42.37
CA LEU A 99 60.81 -106.70 43.82
C LEU A 99 62.24 -106.86 44.33
N ASP A 100 62.77 -105.84 45.01
CA ASP A 100 64.06 -105.95 45.70
C ASP A 100 63.81 -106.18 47.19
N LEU A 101 63.99 -107.42 47.61
CA LEU A 101 63.80 -107.82 49.01
C LEU A 101 64.91 -107.27 49.93
N GLY A 102 66.07 -106.89 49.37
CA GLY A 102 67.21 -106.35 50.12
C GLY A 102 66.98 -104.91 50.56
N ASP A 103 66.59 -104.05 49.60
CA ASP A 103 66.37 -102.62 49.84
C ASP A 103 64.92 -102.29 50.27
N ARG A 104 64.08 -103.32 50.44
CA ARG A 104 62.66 -103.18 50.77
C ARG A 104 61.92 -102.30 49.75
N GLU A 105 62.36 -102.29 48.50
CA GLU A 105 61.77 -101.47 47.44
C GLU A 105 60.87 -102.29 46.51
N LEU A 106 59.64 -101.80 46.34
CA LEU A 106 58.67 -102.30 45.37
C LEU A 106 58.54 -101.29 44.23
N VAL A 107 59.12 -101.61 43.07
CA VAL A 107 59.04 -100.73 41.91
C VAL A 107 57.91 -101.17 41.00
N LEU A 108 56.86 -100.34 40.95
CA LEU A 108 55.74 -100.49 40.04
C LEU A 108 56.08 -99.78 38.73
N SER A 109 56.15 -100.54 37.64
CA SER A 109 56.38 -99.97 36.30
C SER A 109 55.22 -99.08 35.86
N PHE A 110 54.01 -99.47 36.25
CA PHE A 110 52.77 -98.83 35.85
C PHE A 110 51.74 -98.98 36.96
N LEU A 111 51.11 -97.87 37.34
CA LEU A 111 49.92 -97.83 38.18
C LEU A 111 48.85 -97.02 37.45
N ARG A 112 47.75 -97.68 37.11
CA ARG A 112 46.57 -97.03 36.54
C ARG A 112 45.44 -97.04 37.54
N LEU A 113 44.89 -95.86 37.79
CA LEU A 113 43.70 -95.67 38.62
C LEU A 113 42.58 -95.16 37.72
N ASP A 114 41.45 -95.85 37.75
CA ASP A 114 40.27 -95.55 36.92
C ASP A 114 39.05 -95.32 37.83
N GLY A 115 38.22 -94.33 37.49
CA GLY A 115 37.04 -93.94 38.26
C GLY A 115 37.40 -93.45 39.67
N VAL A 116 38.35 -92.52 39.77
CA VAL A 116 38.84 -91.99 41.05
C VAL A 116 37.93 -90.89 41.55
N ARG A 117 37.50 -90.93 42.81
CA ARG A 117 36.87 -89.78 43.47
C ARG A 117 37.68 -89.33 44.67
N VAL A 118 37.97 -88.04 44.72
CA VAL A 118 38.71 -87.40 45.81
C VAL A 118 37.81 -86.43 46.55
N LYS A 119 37.73 -86.60 47.87
CA LYS A 119 37.10 -85.69 48.83
C LYS A 119 38.12 -85.30 49.87
N ALA A 120 38.73 -84.13 49.74
CA ALA A 120 39.80 -83.72 50.64
C ALA A 120 39.59 -82.28 51.11
N ARG A 121 39.60 -82.08 52.44
CA ARG A 121 39.77 -80.78 53.06
C ARG A 121 41.26 -80.57 53.34
N GLY A 122 41.89 -79.70 52.56
CA GLY A 122 43.28 -79.26 52.78
C GLY A 122 44.31 -80.35 52.50
N PHE A 123 45.00 -80.27 51.35
CA PHE A 123 46.32 -80.90 51.22
C PHE A 123 47.32 -80.08 52.04
N GLY A 124 47.35 -80.31 53.34
CA GLY A 124 48.39 -79.83 54.24
C GLY A 124 49.70 -80.53 53.90
N GLY A 125 50.70 -79.77 53.49
CA GLY A 125 51.99 -80.27 53.06
C GLY A 125 52.74 -81.06 54.14
N GLY A 126 53.58 -81.97 53.67
CA GLY A 126 54.78 -82.41 54.39
C GLY A 126 54.57 -83.19 55.68
N GLY A 127 53.71 -84.21 55.70
CA GLY A 127 53.77 -85.23 56.75
C GLY A 127 54.98 -86.14 56.55
N GLU A 128 55.85 -86.24 57.56
CA GLU A 128 57.04 -87.12 57.57
C GLU A 128 56.71 -88.52 57.06
N ARG A 129 57.53 -89.02 56.12
CA ARG A 129 57.42 -90.38 55.58
C ARG A 129 57.55 -91.38 56.73
N GLY A 130 56.41 -91.94 57.18
CA GLY A 130 56.39 -93.06 58.10
C GLY A 130 57.22 -94.23 57.55
N ALA A 131 58.11 -94.77 58.38
CA ALA A 131 59.00 -95.87 58.04
C ALA A 131 58.22 -97.19 57.85
N GLY A 132 57.53 -97.31 56.72
CA GLY A 132 56.94 -98.56 56.27
C GLY A 132 58.03 -99.55 55.87
N TRP A 133 57.83 -100.83 56.20
CA TRP A 133 58.71 -101.97 55.86
C TRP A 133 58.89 -102.21 54.35
N LEU A 134 58.23 -101.44 53.48
CA LEU A 134 58.30 -101.52 52.02
C LEU A 134 58.14 -100.12 51.40
N HIS A 135 59.11 -99.66 50.60
CA HIS A 135 59.08 -98.39 49.88
C HIS A 135 58.56 -98.63 48.45
N VAL A 136 57.39 -98.09 48.12
CA VAL A 136 56.75 -98.29 46.80
C VAL A 136 57.08 -97.12 45.88
N ILE A 137 57.79 -97.39 44.78
CA ILE A 137 58.14 -96.40 43.76
C ILE A 137 57.29 -96.65 42.52
N VAL A 138 56.50 -95.66 42.11
CA VAL A 138 55.68 -95.71 40.89
C VAL A 138 56.38 -94.95 39.78
N ARG A 139 56.76 -95.62 38.69
CA ARG A 139 57.47 -95.00 37.55
C ARG A 139 56.55 -94.19 36.63
N GLN A 140 55.36 -94.73 36.40
CA GLN A 140 54.32 -94.13 35.57
C GLN A 140 52.99 -94.28 36.29
N LEU A 141 52.37 -93.14 36.60
CA LEU A 141 51.03 -93.06 37.18
C LEU A 141 50.08 -92.51 36.12
N GLU A 142 49.04 -93.26 35.79
CA GLU A 142 47.96 -92.83 34.93
C GLU A 142 46.65 -92.77 35.72
N LEU A 143 46.00 -91.62 35.67
CA LEU A 143 44.71 -91.36 36.28
C LEU A 143 43.69 -91.13 35.16
N HIS A 144 42.62 -91.91 35.17
CA HIS A 144 41.51 -91.84 34.22
C HIS A 144 40.20 -91.65 35.00
N ASP A 145 39.27 -90.87 34.44
CA ASP A 145 37.94 -90.64 35.02
C ASP A 145 38.01 -90.16 36.49
N VAL A 146 38.82 -89.14 36.76
CA VAL A 146 38.97 -88.58 38.11
C VAL A 146 37.98 -87.44 38.35
N ALA A 147 37.29 -87.50 39.49
CA ALA A 147 36.40 -86.47 40.00
C ALA A 147 36.87 -85.96 41.37
N VAL A 148 37.10 -84.66 41.48
CA VAL A 148 37.34 -83.92 42.72
C VAL A 148 36.02 -83.28 43.13
N GLU A 149 35.36 -83.84 44.14
CA GLU A 149 33.99 -83.43 44.49
C GLU A 149 33.93 -82.16 45.33
N ASP A 150 34.88 -81.95 46.24
CA ASP A 150 35.05 -80.71 47.01
C ASP A 150 36.50 -80.63 47.50
N LEU A 151 37.30 -79.78 46.86
CA LEU A 151 38.64 -79.41 47.31
C LEU A 151 38.63 -77.96 47.79
N THR A 152 38.58 -77.76 49.10
CA THR A 152 38.71 -76.44 49.72
C THR A 152 40.18 -76.06 49.86
N LEU A 153 40.59 -74.97 49.20
CA LEU A 153 41.90 -74.32 49.35
C LEU A 153 41.88 -73.34 50.54
N PRO A 154 43.06 -72.86 51.01
CA PRO A 154 43.14 -71.68 51.86
C PRO A 154 42.36 -70.49 51.24
N ASP A 155 41.87 -69.57 52.07
CA ASP A 155 41.07 -68.39 51.67
C ASP A 155 39.63 -68.68 51.20
N GLY A 156 39.10 -69.87 51.48
CA GLY A 156 37.69 -70.20 51.28
C GLY A 156 37.30 -70.53 49.83
N ILE A 157 38.28 -70.69 48.94
CA ILE A 157 38.07 -71.08 47.53
C ILE A 157 37.75 -72.58 47.47
N THR A 158 36.61 -72.93 46.86
CA THR A 158 36.20 -74.31 46.59
C THR A 158 36.48 -74.66 45.13
N LEU A 159 37.21 -75.74 44.92
CA LEU A 159 37.49 -76.31 43.60
C LEU A 159 36.74 -77.63 43.44
N ARG A 160 35.98 -77.75 42.36
CA ARG A 160 35.40 -79.02 41.90
C ARG A 160 35.94 -79.33 40.53
N ALA A 161 36.31 -80.57 40.27
CA ALA A 161 36.78 -80.99 38.95
C ALA A 161 36.22 -82.35 38.58
N SER A 162 35.91 -82.57 37.31
CA SER A 162 35.42 -83.85 36.80
C SER A 162 35.99 -84.15 35.42
N GLY A 163 36.12 -85.43 35.09
CA GLY A 163 36.82 -85.85 33.88
C GLY A 163 38.29 -85.44 33.91
N VAL A 164 38.93 -85.52 35.09
CA VAL A 164 40.34 -85.25 35.24
C VAL A 164 41.12 -86.49 34.79
N GLU A 165 42.00 -86.29 33.82
CA GLU A 165 42.97 -87.24 33.32
C GLU A 165 44.36 -86.72 33.67
N GLY A 166 45.20 -87.59 34.20
CA GLY A 166 46.53 -87.20 34.68
C GLY A 166 47.56 -88.26 34.36
N ARG A 167 48.72 -87.83 33.91
CA ARG A 167 49.87 -88.72 33.69
C ARG A 167 51.11 -88.11 34.32
N TRP A 168 51.72 -88.87 35.23
CA TRP A 168 53.01 -88.53 35.83
C TRP A 168 54.07 -89.50 35.34
N THR A 169 55.23 -88.97 34.96
CA THR A 169 56.38 -89.75 34.50
C THR A 169 57.63 -89.39 35.30
N GLY A 170 58.32 -90.43 35.79
CA GLY A 170 59.56 -90.32 36.55
C GLY A 170 60.74 -90.99 35.85
N THR A 171 61.96 -90.63 36.26
CA THR A 171 63.21 -91.28 35.85
C THR A 171 63.85 -91.99 37.05
N ASN A 172 64.84 -92.88 36.83
CA ASN A 172 65.49 -93.63 37.92
C ASN A 172 66.11 -92.76 39.03
N ARG A 173 66.40 -91.48 38.77
CA ARG A 173 66.94 -90.53 39.77
C ARG A 173 65.87 -89.67 40.44
N TRP A 174 64.72 -89.49 39.79
CA TRP A 174 63.64 -88.61 40.24
C TRP A 174 62.29 -89.28 39.95
N PRO A 175 61.66 -89.91 40.96
CA PRO A 175 60.49 -90.76 40.75
C PRO A 175 59.24 -90.00 40.27
N VAL A 176 59.22 -88.66 40.31
CA VAL A 176 58.22 -87.83 39.62
C VAL A 176 58.93 -86.59 39.05
N SER A 177 59.00 -86.44 37.73
CA SER A 177 59.73 -85.33 37.09
C SER A 177 58.90 -84.49 36.12
N ALA A 178 57.79 -85.02 35.62
CA ALA A 178 56.86 -84.29 34.76
C ALA A 178 55.43 -84.79 34.98
N ALA A 179 54.47 -83.88 34.92
CA ALA A 179 53.05 -84.15 35.06
C ALA A 179 52.29 -83.45 33.92
N THR A 180 51.49 -84.22 33.18
CA THR A 180 50.45 -83.67 32.30
C THR A 180 49.10 -83.90 32.97
N LEU A 181 48.33 -82.84 33.14
CA LEU A 181 46.99 -82.86 33.71
C LEU A 181 46.02 -82.29 32.68
N HIS A 182 44.88 -82.93 32.50
CA HIS A 182 43.76 -82.43 31.73
C HIS A 182 42.49 -82.61 32.57
N ALA A 183 41.73 -81.55 32.77
CA ALA A 183 40.48 -81.55 33.50
C ALA A 183 39.40 -81.05 32.55
N ALA A 184 38.46 -81.92 32.20
CA ALA A 184 37.39 -81.60 31.26
C ALA A 184 36.44 -80.52 31.80
N ASN A 185 36.10 -80.60 33.09
CA ASN A 185 35.33 -79.56 33.78
C ASN A 185 35.98 -79.24 35.12
N VAL A 186 36.37 -77.99 35.32
CA VAL A 186 36.79 -77.41 36.59
C VAL A 186 35.80 -76.31 36.92
N THR A 187 35.21 -76.34 38.11
CA THR A 187 34.40 -75.27 38.67
C THR A 187 35.16 -74.69 39.85
N VAL A 188 35.33 -73.37 39.85
CA VAL A 188 35.94 -72.59 40.91
C VAL A 188 34.85 -71.75 41.55
N GLU A 189 34.66 -71.87 42.85
CA GLU A 189 33.81 -70.97 43.62
C GLU A 189 34.71 -70.17 44.58
N ILE A 190 34.66 -68.84 44.44
CA ILE A 190 35.43 -67.90 45.25
C ILE A 190 34.42 -67.10 46.08
N PRO A 191 34.63 -66.92 47.39
CA PRO A 191 33.74 -66.11 48.22
C PRO A 191 33.51 -64.71 47.61
N GLY A 192 32.25 -64.34 47.41
CA GLY A 192 31.87 -63.04 46.83
C GLY A 192 31.77 -62.98 45.30
N LEU A 193 32.14 -64.04 44.58
CA LEU A 193 32.03 -64.14 43.12
C LEU A 193 31.05 -65.25 42.72
N ALA A 194 30.43 -65.13 41.53
CA ALA A 194 29.64 -66.22 40.98
C ALA A 194 30.57 -67.39 40.57
N PRO A 195 30.17 -68.65 40.80
CA PRO A 195 30.98 -69.80 40.42
C PRO A 195 31.16 -69.83 38.91
N PHE A 196 32.40 -70.04 38.47
CA PHE A 196 32.74 -70.14 37.04
C PHE A 196 33.53 -71.40 36.78
N GLY A 197 33.44 -71.92 35.55
CA GLY A 197 34.11 -73.15 35.19
C GLY A 197 34.50 -73.27 33.74
N GLY A 198 35.31 -74.29 33.46
CA GLY A 198 35.87 -74.58 32.14
C GLY A 198 36.81 -75.78 32.15
N ALA A 199 37.33 -76.12 30.99
CA ALA A 199 38.37 -77.12 30.84
C ALA A 199 39.74 -76.52 31.16
N VAL A 200 40.59 -77.24 31.87
CA VAL A 200 41.97 -76.82 32.18
C VAL A 200 42.92 -77.95 31.83
N SER A 201 43.97 -77.64 31.09
CA SER A 201 45.05 -78.56 30.78
C SER A 201 46.37 -77.93 31.15
N GLY A 202 47.30 -78.71 31.67
CA GLY A 202 48.56 -78.21 32.20
C GLY A 202 49.66 -79.23 32.03
N TRP A 203 50.85 -78.75 31.69
CA TRP A 203 52.08 -79.51 31.82
C TRP A 203 53.04 -78.78 32.74
N GLY A 204 53.62 -79.52 33.68
CA GLY A 204 54.53 -78.98 34.66
C GLY A 204 55.46 -80.02 35.27
N ARG A 205 56.33 -79.53 36.15
CA ARG A 205 57.32 -80.28 36.90
C ARG A 205 57.18 -79.97 38.40
N LEU A 206 57.30 -81.01 39.21
CA LEU A 206 57.42 -80.90 40.66
C LEU A 206 58.89 -81.06 41.04
N THR A 207 59.44 -80.11 41.78
CA THR A 207 60.82 -80.13 42.29
C THR A 207 60.82 -80.17 43.82
N ALA A 208 61.98 -80.35 44.44
CA ALA A 208 62.10 -80.33 45.90
C ALA A 208 61.81 -78.95 46.51
N ASP A 209 62.02 -77.87 45.74
CA ASP A 209 61.88 -76.48 46.19
C ASP A 209 60.52 -75.84 45.86
N GLY A 210 59.66 -76.56 45.12
CA GLY A 210 58.35 -76.10 44.69
C GLY A 210 57.86 -76.70 43.37
N TRP A 211 56.84 -76.09 42.77
CA TRP A 211 56.21 -76.57 41.53
C TRP A 211 56.31 -75.54 40.40
N GLU A 212 56.50 -76.03 39.18
CA GLU A 212 56.61 -75.23 37.95
C GLU A 212 55.62 -75.75 36.91
N ILE A 213 54.58 -74.99 36.59
CA ILE A 213 53.69 -75.23 35.46
C ILE A 213 54.23 -74.46 34.26
N HIS A 214 54.90 -75.17 33.34
CA HIS A 214 55.50 -74.55 32.15
C HIS A 214 54.45 -74.15 31.11
N LYS A 215 53.34 -74.90 31.03
CA LYS A 215 52.27 -74.61 30.07
C LYS A 215 50.91 -74.96 30.66
N LEU A 216 50.15 -73.95 31.03
CA LEU A 216 48.76 -74.01 31.45
C LEU A 216 47.90 -73.50 30.30
N ARG A 217 46.86 -74.23 29.92
CA ARG A 217 45.83 -73.82 28.95
C ARG A 217 44.47 -74.11 29.54
N GLY A 218 43.67 -73.08 29.76
CA GLY A 218 42.29 -73.19 30.22
C GLY A 218 41.33 -72.51 29.25
N ALA A 219 40.11 -73.01 29.14
CA ALA A 219 39.04 -72.37 28.42
C ALA A 219 37.69 -72.72 29.05
N GLY A 220 36.82 -71.74 29.20
CA GLY A 220 35.47 -71.91 29.72
C GLY A 220 34.46 -71.03 29.00
N ALA A 221 33.25 -70.95 29.54
CA ALA A 221 32.21 -70.09 29.00
C ALA A 221 32.63 -68.61 29.13
N GLY A 222 33.10 -68.02 28.04
CA GLY A 222 33.51 -66.61 28.00
C GLY A 222 34.92 -66.32 28.51
N TRP A 223 35.81 -67.31 28.63
CA TRP A 223 37.21 -67.04 28.95
C TRP A 223 38.17 -68.09 28.37
N LYS A 224 39.41 -67.68 28.10
CA LYS A 224 40.54 -68.52 27.70
C LYS A 224 41.79 -68.04 28.44
N VAL A 225 42.69 -68.94 28.82
CA VAL A 225 43.98 -68.60 29.44
C VAL A 225 45.05 -69.51 28.87
N GLU A 226 46.21 -68.95 28.57
CA GLU A 226 47.41 -69.70 28.26
C GLU A 226 48.60 -69.06 29.00
N GLY A 227 49.34 -69.83 29.80
CA GLY A 227 50.42 -69.23 30.59
C GLY A 227 51.30 -70.24 31.29
N SER A 228 52.13 -69.71 32.16
CA SER A 228 53.03 -70.46 33.02
C SER A 228 52.94 -69.92 34.44
N LEU A 229 53.14 -70.79 35.42
CA LEU A 229 53.02 -70.43 36.83
C LEU A 229 54.03 -71.25 37.62
N ALA A 230 54.82 -70.61 38.46
CA ALA A 230 55.82 -71.24 39.29
C ALA A 230 55.69 -70.77 40.74
N SER A 231 55.90 -71.67 41.68
CA SER A 231 56.02 -71.36 43.11
C SER A 231 57.33 -71.93 43.62
N ALA A 232 58.18 -71.08 44.20
CA ALA A 232 59.46 -71.47 44.80
C ALA A 232 59.65 -70.74 46.12
N LYS A 233 59.94 -71.49 47.20
CA LYS A 233 60.18 -70.94 48.56
C LYS A 233 59.10 -69.98 49.10
N GLY A 234 57.84 -70.18 48.69
CA GLY A 234 56.71 -69.35 49.14
C GLY A 234 56.37 -68.15 48.24
N THR A 235 57.23 -67.81 47.28
CA THR A 235 56.96 -66.77 46.28
C THR A 235 56.24 -67.39 45.08
N LEU A 236 55.11 -66.82 44.67
CA LEU A 236 54.40 -67.19 43.44
C LEU A 236 54.78 -66.22 42.34
N SER A 237 55.18 -66.71 41.16
CA SER A 237 55.39 -65.90 39.96
C SER A 237 54.82 -66.62 38.74
N GLY A 238 54.09 -65.91 37.91
CA GLY A 238 53.49 -66.48 36.71
C GLY A 238 53.21 -65.42 35.66
N GLY A 239 53.06 -65.86 34.42
CA GLY A 239 52.71 -64.98 33.32
C GLY A 239 52.07 -65.73 32.17
N GLY A 240 51.20 -65.05 31.42
CA GLY A 240 50.47 -65.64 30.32
C GLY A 240 49.58 -64.65 29.58
N SER A 241 48.78 -65.16 28.66
CA SER A 241 47.67 -64.45 28.02
C SER A 241 46.33 -64.95 28.56
N VAL A 242 45.40 -64.04 28.76
CA VAL A 242 44.02 -64.30 29.17
C VAL A 242 43.12 -63.59 28.17
N GLY A 243 42.10 -64.26 27.65
CA GLY A 243 41.00 -63.63 26.94
C GLY A 243 39.71 -63.81 27.73
N VAL A 244 38.91 -62.76 27.90
CA VAL A 244 37.66 -62.78 28.66
C VAL A 244 36.58 -62.03 27.91
N ASP A 245 35.38 -62.62 27.85
CA ASP A 245 34.15 -61.94 27.50
C ASP A 245 33.73 -61.07 28.69
N LEU A 246 33.73 -59.76 28.49
CA LEU A 246 33.40 -58.77 29.50
C LEU A 246 31.97 -58.95 30.05
N ALA A 247 31.04 -59.48 29.26
CA ALA A 247 29.69 -59.78 29.74
C ALA A 247 29.69 -60.98 30.69
N ALA A 248 30.55 -61.96 30.46
CA ALA A 248 30.77 -63.05 31.42
C ALA A 248 31.43 -62.53 32.68
N LEU A 249 32.43 -61.65 32.55
CA LEU A 249 33.11 -61.02 33.68
C LEU A 249 32.14 -60.22 34.56
N ASP A 250 31.30 -59.36 33.98
CA ASP A 250 30.31 -58.52 34.71
C ASP A 250 29.36 -59.37 35.57
N ARG A 251 28.90 -60.50 35.02
CA ARG A 251 28.08 -61.47 35.76
C ARG A 251 28.85 -62.15 36.88
N THR A 252 30.12 -62.51 36.64
CA THR A 252 30.96 -63.20 37.62
C THR A 252 31.34 -62.31 38.80
N VAL A 253 31.69 -61.05 38.56
CA VAL A 253 32.03 -60.08 39.61
C VAL A 253 30.83 -59.38 40.22
N GLY A 254 29.64 -59.50 39.62
CA GLY A 254 28.42 -58.85 40.10
C GLY A 254 28.51 -57.32 40.07
N ALA A 255 29.31 -56.76 39.15
CA ALA A 255 29.49 -55.31 39.03
C ALA A 255 28.22 -54.62 38.51
N ALA A 256 27.40 -55.33 37.71
CA ALA A 256 26.18 -54.81 37.10
C ALA A 256 26.45 -53.51 36.31
N ALA A 257 27.62 -53.44 35.68
CA ALA A 257 28.10 -52.30 34.93
C ALA A 257 27.69 -52.35 33.45
N GLY A 258 27.01 -53.42 33.00
CA GLY A 258 26.56 -53.56 31.61
C GLY A 258 27.75 -53.72 30.67
N MET A 259 28.75 -54.52 31.07
CA MET A 259 29.94 -54.70 30.26
C MET A 259 29.69 -55.73 29.15
N ALA A 260 30.18 -55.46 27.94
CA ALA A 260 30.14 -56.40 26.83
C ALA A 260 31.36 -56.24 25.92
N GLY A 261 31.73 -57.31 25.20
CA GLY A 261 32.88 -57.33 24.29
C GLY A 261 33.94 -58.33 24.72
N TRP A 262 34.95 -58.53 23.86
CA TRP A 262 36.04 -59.45 24.11
C TRP A 262 37.31 -58.69 24.49
N LEU A 263 37.96 -59.05 25.59
CA LEU A 263 39.20 -58.44 26.06
C LEU A 263 40.30 -59.50 26.06
N ASP A 264 41.42 -59.23 25.39
CA ASP A 264 42.63 -60.03 25.47
C ASP A 264 43.68 -59.28 26.31
N ALA A 265 44.32 -59.95 27.25
CA ALA A 265 45.29 -59.37 28.17
C ALA A 265 46.51 -60.27 28.34
N THR A 266 47.68 -59.66 28.46
CA THR A 266 48.89 -60.31 28.97
C THR A 266 48.94 -60.07 30.46
N VAL A 267 48.99 -61.14 31.25
CA VAL A 267 48.92 -61.11 32.71
C VAL A 267 50.27 -61.50 33.29
N ARG A 268 50.72 -60.75 34.30
CA ARG A 268 51.84 -61.09 35.17
C ARG A 268 51.33 -61.15 36.61
N VAL A 269 51.54 -62.30 37.26
CA VAL A 269 51.11 -62.56 38.62
C VAL A 269 52.36 -62.70 39.49
N THR A 270 52.43 -61.96 40.57
CA THR A 270 53.49 -62.08 41.59
C THR A 270 52.87 -62.08 42.98
N ALA A 271 53.27 -62.98 43.87
CA ALA A 271 52.84 -62.96 45.27
C ALA A 271 54.03 -63.19 46.21
N ASP A 272 54.40 -62.14 46.96
CA ASP A 272 55.41 -62.16 48.03
C ASP A 272 55.37 -60.84 48.84
N PRO A 273 54.78 -60.74 50.05
CA PRO A 273 53.80 -61.60 50.72
C PRO A 273 52.33 -61.33 50.31
N SER A 274 52.08 -60.34 49.44
CA SER A 274 50.74 -60.00 48.93
C SER A 274 50.63 -60.25 47.43
N LEU A 275 49.46 -60.67 46.96
CA LEU A 275 49.18 -60.87 45.53
C LEU A 275 49.17 -59.53 44.78
N ARG A 276 49.94 -59.44 43.70
CA ARG A 276 49.89 -58.39 42.68
C ARG A 276 49.66 -59.01 41.32
N VAL A 277 48.71 -58.45 40.57
CA VAL A 277 48.39 -58.87 39.21
C VAL A 277 48.50 -57.65 38.31
N ALA A 278 49.46 -57.65 37.39
CA ALA A 278 49.60 -56.63 36.36
C ALA A 278 49.08 -57.19 35.02
N LEU A 279 48.19 -56.47 34.36
CA LEU A 279 47.60 -56.84 33.09
C LEU A 279 47.85 -55.75 32.05
N ASP A 280 48.40 -56.12 30.91
CA ASP A 280 48.46 -55.30 29.70
C ASP A 280 47.34 -55.78 28.77
N TRP A 281 46.29 -54.98 28.56
CA TRP A 281 45.05 -55.42 27.92
C TRP A 281 44.73 -54.65 26.63
N ALA A 282 44.02 -55.32 25.72
CA ALA A 282 43.50 -54.74 24.49
C ALA A 282 42.12 -55.34 24.15
N THR A 283 41.24 -54.52 23.59
CA THR A 283 39.92 -54.93 23.11
C THR A 283 39.60 -54.23 21.79
N PRO A 284 39.12 -54.97 20.76
CA PRO A 284 38.73 -54.37 19.50
C PRO A 284 37.48 -53.49 19.64
N ALA A 285 36.54 -53.88 20.50
CA ALA A 285 35.37 -53.11 20.87
C ALA A 285 34.84 -53.62 22.21
N ALA A 286 34.54 -52.68 23.11
CA ALA A 286 33.91 -52.95 24.38
C ALA A 286 32.76 -51.95 24.60
N GLU A 287 31.71 -52.43 25.25
CA GLU A 287 30.65 -51.60 25.78
C GLU A 287 30.74 -51.63 27.29
N VAL A 288 30.75 -50.47 27.95
CA VAL A 288 30.81 -50.35 29.41
C VAL A 288 29.83 -49.27 29.83
N ALA A 289 28.89 -49.59 30.71
CA ALA A 289 27.84 -48.68 31.16
C ALA A 289 27.04 -48.02 30.01
N GLY A 290 26.85 -48.73 28.89
CA GLY A 290 26.18 -48.24 27.68
C GLY A 290 27.04 -47.41 26.73
N PHE A 291 28.29 -47.12 27.10
CA PHE A 291 29.24 -46.42 26.24
C PHE A 291 30.07 -47.41 25.44
N ARG A 292 30.12 -47.20 24.12
CA ARG A 292 30.90 -48.04 23.21
C ARG A 292 32.25 -47.41 22.93
N VAL A 293 33.31 -48.16 23.22
CA VAL A 293 34.70 -47.78 23.00
C VAL A 293 35.35 -48.80 22.05
N GLU A 294 36.08 -48.32 21.06
CA GLU A 294 36.71 -49.14 20.03
C GLU A 294 38.23 -49.06 20.08
N ALA A 295 38.90 -50.12 19.65
CA ALA A 295 40.37 -50.23 19.61
C ALA A 295 41.04 -49.77 20.92
N ALA A 296 40.49 -50.17 22.07
CA ALA A 296 40.96 -49.74 23.37
C ALA A 296 42.11 -50.60 23.87
N ARG A 297 43.13 -49.97 24.44
CA ARG A 297 44.26 -50.64 25.09
C ARG A 297 44.68 -49.91 26.35
N GLY A 298 45.21 -50.65 27.31
CA GLY A 298 45.60 -50.10 28.59
C GLY A 298 46.35 -51.08 29.47
N ASP A 299 46.61 -50.63 30.69
CA ASP A 299 47.21 -51.42 31.75
C ASP A 299 46.31 -51.42 32.99
N LEU A 300 46.44 -52.46 33.81
CA LEU A 300 45.69 -52.64 35.05
C LEU A 300 46.56 -53.37 36.07
N GLU A 301 46.77 -52.76 37.24
CA GLU A 301 47.38 -53.37 38.42
C GLU A 301 46.31 -53.63 39.48
N ILE A 302 46.21 -54.87 39.92
CA ILE A 302 45.32 -55.32 41.00
C ILE A 302 46.21 -55.73 42.17
N SER A 303 45.99 -55.13 43.33
CA SER A 303 46.72 -55.43 44.57
C SER A 303 45.79 -55.36 45.79
N ALA A 304 46.33 -55.65 46.98
CA ALA A 304 45.58 -55.49 48.24
C ALA A 304 45.16 -54.03 48.50
N ASP A 305 45.91 -53.06 47.97
CA ASP A 305 45.63 -51.62 48.11
C ASP A 305 44.49 -51.15 47.19
N GLY A 306 44.08 -51.99 46.23
CA GLY A 306 42.99 -51.71 45.30
C GLY A 306 43.33 -52.01 43.84
N ILE A 307 42.64 -51.31 42.93
CA ILE A 307 42.81 -51.47 41.48
C ILE A 307 43.27 -50.13 40.90
N GLU A 308 44.39 -50.11 40.19
CA GLU A 308 44.84 -48.96 39.42
C GLU A 308 44.95 -49.35 37.96
N GLY A 309 44.46 -48.53 37.04
CA GLY A 309 44.58 -48.81 35.62
C GLY A 309 44.65 -47.55 34.78
N SER A 310 45.23 -47.68 33.60
CA SER A 310 45.29 -46.60 32.62
C SER A 310 44.69 -47.07 31.29
N LEU A 311 43.97 -46.15 30.63
CA LEU A 311 43.51 -46.29 29.25
C LEU A 311 44.44 -45.44 28.39
N GLN A 312 45.30 -46.10 27.61
CA GLN A 312 46.38 -45.43 26.89
C GLN A 312 45.97 -44.97 25.49
N GLU A 313 45.18 -45.77 24.78
CA GLU A 313 44.59 -45.39 23.49
C GLU A 313 43.21 -46.01 23.36
N SER A 314 42.25 -45.25 22.84
CA SER A 314 40.97 -45.77 22.40
C SER A 314 40.28 -44.81 21.44
N ARG A 315 39.28 -45.30 20.70
CA ARG A 315 38.37 -44.49 19.88
C ARG A 315 37.00 -44.43 20.53
N PHE A 316 36.48 -43.22 20.65
CA PHE A 316 35.21 -42.94 21.30
C PHE A 316 34.52 -41.77 20.59
N ALA A 317 33.28 -41.99 20.13
CA ALA A 317 32.45 -41.00 19.43
C ALA A 317 33.25 -40.16 18.40
N GLY A 318 33.90 -40.84 17.44
CA GLY A 318 34.65 -40.21 16.35
C GLY A 318 36.03 -39.63 16.74
N GLY A 319 36.33 -39.53 18.03
CA GLY A 319 37.58 -39.01 18.58
C GLY A 319 38.45 -40.09 19.25
N SER A 320 39.41 -39.62 20.04
CA SER A 320 40.28 -40.46 20.88
C SER A 320 40.03 -40.22 22.37
N LEU A 321 40.19 -41.25 23.19
CA LEU A 321 39.94 -41.19 24.63
C LEU A 321 41.06 -41.90 25.40
N GLU A 322 41.58 -41.22 26.42
CA GLU A 322 42.60 -41.69 27.34
C GLU A 322 42.14 -41.45 28.78
N GLY A 323 42.69 -42.17 29.75
CA GLY A 323 42.28 -41.97 31.13
C GLY A 323 42.99 -42.84 32.15
N SER A 324 42.57 -42.68 33.40
CA SER A 324 43.01 -43.49 34.52
C SER A 324 41.84 -43.83 35.42
N TYR A 325 41.90 -45.02 36.02
CA TYR A 325 40.93 -45.55 36.96
C TYR A 325 41.68 -45.96 38.23
N ARG A 326 41.13 -45.58 39.39
CA ARG A 326 41.63 -46.02 40.69
C ARG A 326 40.45 -46.42 41.58
N LEU A 327 40.50 -47.64 42.11
CA LEU A 327 39.66 -48.12 43.19
C LEU A 327 40.51 -48.26 44.44
N VAL A 328 40.14 -47.60 45.54
CA VAL A 328 40.85 -47.69 46.82
C VAL A 328 40.28 -48.84 47.64
N GLY A 329 41.10 -49.86 47.92
CA GLY A 329 40.71 -51.09 48.61
C GLY A 329 39.80 -52.01 47.78
N LEU A 330 39.69 -53.27 48.18
CA LEU A 330 38.82 -54.28 47.54
C LEU A 330 37.54 -54.58 48.35
N GLU A 331 37.46 -54.05 49.57
CA GLU A 331 36.31 -54.18 50.47
C GLU A 331 35.47 -52.89 50.51
N ALA A 332 34.20 -53.00 50.89
CA ALA A 332 33.33 -51.83 51.00
C ALA A 332 33.78 -50.91 52.16
N PRO A 333 33.70 -49.57 52.02
CA PRO A 333 33.14 -48.82 50.89
C PRO A 333 34.07 -48.74 49.67
N TRP A 334 33.53 -49.10 48.49
CA TRP A 334 34.28 -49.01 47.23
C TRP A 334 34.39 -47.55 46.78
N SER A 335 35.58 -46.96 46.94
CA SER A 335 35.85 -45.58 46.51
C SER A 335 36.52 -45.57 45.14
N HIS A 336 35.77 -45.15 44.12
CA HIS A 336 36.22 -45.07 42.75
C HIS A 336 36.69 -43.66 42.41
N ARG A 337 37.75 -43.53 41.61
CA ARG A 337 38.18 -42.30 40.95
C ARG A 337 38.52 -42.57 39.49
N VAL A 338 38.02 -41.73 38.61
CA VAL A 338 38.20 -41.80 37.17
C VAL A 338 38.62 -40.42 36.68
N ALA A 339 39.71 -40.36 35.92
CA ALA A 339 40.10 -39.17 35.18
C ALA A 339 40.20 -39.53 33.70
N MET A 340 39.57 -38.75 32.82
CA MET A 340 39.52 -39.01 31.38
C MET A 340 39.86 -37.74 30.60
N ARG A 341 40.54 -37.95 29.47
CA ARG A 341 40.83 -36.94 28.45
C ARG A 341 40.37 -37.44 27.09
N GLY A 342 39.44 -36.72 26.47
CA GLY A 342 38.99 -36.97 25.11
C GLY A 342 39.52 -35.90 24.17
N HIS A 343 40.10 -36.29 23.04
CA HIS A 343 40.55 -35.37 22.00
C HIS A 343 39.76 -35.60 20.71
N GLY A 344 39.26 -34.52 20.11
CA GLY A 344 38.49 -34.55 18.87
C GLY A 344 37.18 -35.34 18.91
N VAL A 345 36.53 -35.46 20.08
CA VAL A 345 35.26 -36.19 20.24
C VAL A 345 34.16 -35.46 19.45
N VAL A 346 33.46 -36.16 18.56
CA VAL A 346 32.37 -35.57 17.76
C VAL A 346 31.11 -35.48 18.62
N LEU A 347 30.59 -34.27 18.82
CA LEU A 347 29.44 -34.03 19.71
C LEU A 347 28.21 -34.85 19.32
N ALA A 348 27.87 -34.87 18.03
CA ALA A 348 26.72 -35.62 17.52
C ALA A 348 26.82 -37.13 17.83
N GLU A 349 27.99 -37.74 17.60
CA GLU A 349 28.21 -39.16 17.92
C GLU A 349 28.15 -39.42 19.43
N PHE A 350 28.65 -38.48 20.24
CA PHE A 350 28.54 -38.57 21.69
C PHE A 350 27.08 -38.51 22.18
N LEU A 351 26.26 -37.60 21.64
CA LEU A 351 24.83 -37.51 21.95
C LEU A 351 24.09 -38.78 21.53
N HIS A 352 24.42 -39.36 20.37
CA HIS A 352 23.88 -40.66 19.95
C HIS A 352 24.24 -41.80 20.90
N GLN A 353 25.45 -41.83 21.48
CA GLN A 353 25.79 -42.82 22.52
C GLN A 353 24.95 -42.65 23.79
N LEU A 354 24.50 -41.44 24.09
CA LEU A 354 23.56 -41.18 25.20
C LEU A 354 22.10 -41.50 24.86
N GLY A 355 21.81 -41.91 23.61
CA GLY A 355 20.44 -42.11 23.12
C GLY A 355 19.66 -40.81 22.92
N VAL A 356 20.36 -39.68 22.77
CA VAL A 356 19.79 -38.35 22.54
C VAL A 356 19.99 -37.98 21.07
N GLY A 357 18.97 -37.41 20.43
CA GLY A 357 19.11 -36.87 19.06
C GLY A 357 20.16 -35.74 19.04
N ASP A 358 21.00 -35.71 18.00
CA ASP A 358 22.08 -34.72 17.94
C ASP A 358 21.58 -33.28 17.72
N GLY A 359 20.33 -33.09 17.29
CA GLY A 359 19.76 -31.76 17.09
C GLY A 359 20.41 -30.99 15.93
N GLY A 360 21.18 -31.68 15.08
CA GLY A 360 22.07 -31.08 14.09
C GLY A 360 23.30 -30.40 14.69
N LEU A 361 23.60 -30.59 15.98
CA LEU A 361 24.72 -29.93 16.65
C LEU A 361 26.06 -30.46 16.14
N ALA A 362 26.85 -29.56 15.55
CA ALA A 362 28.08 -29.88 14.86
C ALA A 362 29.28 -29.24 15.58
N ALA A 363 29.98 -30.05 16.38
CA ALA A 363 31.21 -29.66 17.06
C ALA A 363 32.17 -30.83 17.24
N ARG A 364 33.46 -30.51 17.34
CA ARG A 364 34.49 -31.40 17.91
C ARG A 364 34.89 -30.90 19.28
N CYS A 365 35.03 -31.81 20.23
CA CYS A 365 35.19 -31.50 21.63
C CYS A 365 36.54 -32.00 22.16
N GLU A 366 37.23 -31.13 22.90
CA GLU A 366 38.31 -31.49 23.81
C GLU A 366 37.74 -31.60 25.22
N VAL A 367 37.75 -32.80 25.80
CA VAL A 367 37.04 -33.09 27.05
C VAL A 367 38.05 -33.48 28.12
N ASN A 368 38.00 -32.84 29.28
CA ASN A 368 38.72 -33.26 30.48
C ASN A 368 37.70 -33.54 31.58
N ALA A 369 37.63 -34.76 32.10
CA ALA A 369 36.67 -35.15 33.11
C ALA A 369 37.36 -35.83 34.29
N GLU A 370 36.97 -35.50 35.52
CA GLU A 370 37.36 -36.19 36.74
C GLU A 370 36.10 -36.49 37.55
N VAL A 371 35.89 -37.75 37.92
CA VAL A 371 34.70 -38.21 38.65
C VAL A 371 35.12 -39.20 39.73
N GLY A 372 34.61 -39.01 40.94
CA GLY A 372 34.74 -39.94 42.05
C GLY A 372 33.38 -40.29 42.66
N TRP A 373 33.21 -41.54 43.08
CA TRP A 373 31.98 -41.98 43.73
C TRP A 373 32.25 -43.11 44.72
N GLU A 374 31.33 -43.28 45.67
CA GLU A 374 31.33 -44.39 46.61
C GLU A 374 30.22 -45.40 46.29
N GLY A 375 30.55 -46.69 46.39
CA GLY A 375 29.60 -47.79 46.17
C GLY A 375 29.58 -48.34 44.75
N ARG A 376 28.64 -49.26 44.47
CA ARG A 376 28.64 -50.07 43.24
C ARG A 376 28.28 -49.33 41.96
N ARG A 377 27.68 -48.14 42.06
CA ARG A 377 27.17 -47.37 40.92
C ARG A 377 27.43 -45.89 41.13
N ILE A 378 27.57 -45.15 40.03
CA ILE A 378 27.66 -43.69 40.02
C ILE A 378 26.27 -43.12 40.36
N GLY A 379 25.90 -43.10 41.65
CA GLY A 379 24.59 -42.60 42.12
C GLY A 379 24.68 -41.33 42.97
N SER A 380 25.79 -41.15 43.70
CA SER A 380 26.05 -40.03 44.58
C SER A 380 27.56 -39.79 44.68
N GLY A 381 28.13 -39.19 43.63
CA GLY A 381 29.56 -38.87 43.54
C GLY A 381 29.81 -37.38 43.35
N GLU A 382 31.08 -37.00 43.35
CA GLU A 382 31.54 -35.65 42.99
C GLU A 382 32.38 -35.75 41.72
N GLY A 383 32.26 -34.77 40.83
CA GLY A 383 33.03 -34.76 39.61
C GLY A 383 32.86 -33.49 38.82
N THR A 384 33.89 -33.16 38.04
CA THR A 384 33.92 -32.01 37.14
C THR A 384 34.37 -32.47 35.78
N ALA A 385 33.66 -32.06 34.74
CA ALA A 385 34.10 -32.19 33.36
C ALA A 385 34.06 -30.85 32.65
N VAL A 386 35.08 -30.57 31.85
CA VAL A 386 35.16 -29.38 31.00
C VAL A 386 35.28 -29.86 29.57
N ALA A 387 34.38 -29.41 28.71
CA ALA A 387 34.41 -29.66 27.28
C ALA A 387 34.61 -28.34 26.54
N ASP A 388 35.69 -28.24 25.77
CA ASP A 388 35.94 -27.15 24.83
C ASP A 388 35.47 -27.59 23.44
N LEU A 389 34.42 -26.94 22.94
CA LEU A 389 33.79 -27.23 21.66
C LEU A 389 34.35 -26.32 20.58
N ALA A 390 34.79 -26.91 19.48
CA ALA A 390 35.17 -26.23 18.25
C ALA A 390 34.12 -26.56 17.16
N ALA A 391 33.53 -25.51 16.58
CA ALA A 391 32.54 -25.65 15.53
C ALA A 391 33.13 -26.37 14.31
N VAL A 392 32.35 -27.29 13.73
CA VAL A 392 32.65 -27.92 12.44
C VAL A 392 31.53 -27.67 11.44
N PRO A 393 31.80 -27.74 10.12
CA PRO A 393 30.75 -27.62 9.12
C PRO A 393 29.65 -28.66 9.35
N GLY A 394 28.43 -28.18 9.48
CA GLY A 394 27.25 -28.98 9.78
C GLY A 394 26.05 -28.08 9.90
N ASP A 395 24.94 -28.64 10.37
CA ASP A 395 23.65 -27.97 10.36
C ASP A 395 23.55 -26.85 11.40
N VAL A 396 24.03 -27.13 12.62
CA VAL A 396 24.06 -26.19 13.72
C VAL A 396 25.48 -26.20 14.32
N PRO A 397 26.41 -25.38 13.79
CA PRO A 397 27.77 -25.34 14.31
C PRO A 397 27.79 -24.76 15.72
N VAL A 398 28.49 -25.44 16.65
CA VAL A 398 28.58 -25.02 18.05
C VAL A 398 30.03 -24.85 18.47
N GLU A 399 30.32 -23.73 19.13
CA GLU A 399 31.64 -23.42 19.68
C GLU A 399 31.52 -22.85 21.09
N GLY A 400 32.52 -23.07 21.94
CA GLY A 400 32.60 -22.50 23.28
C GLY A 400 32.94 -23.54 24.35
N ARG A 401 32.89 -23.14 25.62
CA ARG A 401 33.24 -24.00 26.76
C ARG A 401 32.00 -24.40 27.55
N VAL A 402 31.85 -25.70 27.81
CA VAL A 402 30.81 -26.27 28.68
C VAL A 402 31.46 -26.83 29.93
N ILE A 403 30.99 -26.37 31.10
CA ILE A 403 31.39 -26.91 32.40
C ILE A 403 30.26 -27.80 32.92
N MET A 404 30.60 -29.04 33.24
CA MET A 404 29.70 -30.04 33.78
C MET A 404 30.15 -30.40 35.20
N GLN A 405 29.21 -30.43 36.14
CA GLN A 405 29.46 -30.84 37.53
C GLN A 405 28.49 -31.93 37.93
N LEU A 406 29.00 -33.03 38.48
CA LEU A 406 28.15 -34.05 39.08
C LEU A 406 27.65 -33.52 40.43
N ALA A 407 26.34 -33.28 40.52
CA ALA A 407 25.63 -32.77 41.68
C ALA A 407 24.78 -33.86 42.33
N ALA A 408 24.76 -33.90 43.65
CA ALA A 408 23.94 -34.84 44.41
C ALA A 408 22.48 -34.33 44.56
N PRO A 409 21.47 -35.22 44.49
CA PRO A 409 21.54 -36.63 44.07
C PRO A 409 21.42 -36.80 42.54
N ALA A 410 22.34 -37.57 41.94
CA ALA A 410 22.31 -38.10 40.57
C ALA A 410 21.93 -37.10 39.43
N ALA A 411 22.49 -35.89 39.42
CA ALA A 411 22.27 -34.93 38.34
C ALA A 411 23.59 -34.34 37.82
N ILE A 412 23.71 -34.15 36.52
CA ILE A 412 24.82 -33.42 35.89
C ILE A 412 24.36 -31.99 35.69
N ARG A 413 24.98 -31.04 36.39
CA ARG A 413 24.76 -29.60 36.19
C ARG A 413 25.60 -29.09 35.03
N PHE A 414 24.97 -28.41 34.08
CA PHE A 414 25.62 -27.73 32.95
C PHE A 414 25.68 -26.22 33.23
N ASP A 415 26.84 -25.61 32.96
CA ASP A 415 27.01 -24.15 32.88
C ASP A 415 27.87 -23.82 31.67
N ALA A 416 27.25 -23.24 30.64
CA ALA A 416 27.90 -22.78 29.41
C ALA A 416 27.46 -21.34 29.14
N ARG A 417 28.23 -20.35 29.62
CA ARG A 417 27.85 -18.92 29.56
C ARG A 417 28.24 -18.22 28.26
N ALA A 418 29.18 -18.79 27.52
CA ALA A 418 29.77 -18.19 26.32
C ALA A 418 29.85 -19.23 25.20
N LEU A 419 28.73 -19.90 24.93
CA LEU A 419 28.60 -20.85 23.85
C LEU A 419 27.99 -20.10 22.65
N THR A 420 28.46 -20.38 21.44
CA THR A 420 27.89 -19.85 20.20
C THR A 420 27.22 -20.96 19.43
N VAL A 421 25.95 -20.80 19.10
CA VAL A 421 25.14 -21.74 18.30
C VAL A 421 24.84 -21.07 16.97
N ALA A 422 25.29 -21.67 15.87
CA ALA A 422 25.20 -21.07 14.53
C ALA A 422 25.77 -19.64 14.45
N GLY A 423 26.81 -19.35 15.24
CA GLY A 423 27.44 -18.03 15.33
C GLY A 423 26.80 -17.04 16.30
N ALA A 424 25.64 -17.36 16.89
CA ALA A 424 24.94 -16.51 17.85
C ALA A 424 25.22 -16.91 19.30
N PRO A 425 25.43 -15.96 20.23
CA PRO A 425 25.71 -16.27 21.63
C PRO A 425 24.48 -16.86 22.35
N VAL A 426 24.69 -18.00 23.00
CA VAL A 426 23.70 -18.72 23.81
C VAL A 426 24.31 -19.09 25.15
N ALA A 427 23.70 -18.62 26.23
CA ALA A 427 23.92 -19.13 27.57
C ALA A 427 23.01 -20.35 27.80
N TRP A 428 23.61 -21.49 28.09
CA TRP A 428 22.92 -22.74 28.36
C TRP A 428 23.33 -23.26 29.74
N GLY A 429 22.36 -23.35 30.64
CA GLY A 429 22.57 -23.93 31.96
C GLY A 429 21.46 -24.89 32.36
N GLY A 430 21.64 -25.57 33.48
CA GLY A 430 20.60 -26.42 34.07
C GLY A 430 21.13 -27.77 34.54
N THR A 431 20.26 -28.77 34.63
CA THR A 431 20.63 -30.11 35.09
C THR A 431 20.12 -31.20 34.14
N LEU A 432 20.84 -32.30 34.04
CA LEU A 432 20.43 -33.53 33.35
C LEU A 432 20.44 -34.66 34.37
N SER A 433 19.32 -35.36 34.52
CA SER A 433 19.28 -36.51 35.43
C SER A 433 20.20 -37.64 34.93
N LEU A 434 21.08 -38.13 35.80
CA LEU A 434 22.01 -39.20 35.47
C LEU A 434 21.25 -40.52 35.33
N GLY A 435 21.43 -41.23 34.22
CA GLY A 435 20.79 -42.51 33.92
C GLY A 435 19.46 -42.38 33.16
N SER A 436 18.56 -41.48 33.56
CA SER A 436 17.31 -41.20 32.83
C SER A 436 17.45 -40.13 31.74
N TRP A 437 18.53 -39.35 31.76
CA TRP A 437 18.85 -38.30 30.78
C TRP A 437 17.72 -37.30 30.53
N ILE A 438 16.91 -37.01 31.57
CA ILE A 438 15.82 -36.03 31.51
C ILE A 438 16.42 -34.64 31.73
N PRO A 439 16.34 -33.73 30.74
CA PRO A 439 16.82 -32.36 30.87
C PRO A 439 15.90 -31.49 31.74
N HIS A 440 16.53 -30.58 32.46
CA HIS A 440 15.95 -29.41 33.09
C HIS A 440 16.87 -28.23 32.75
N TRP A 441 16.71 -27.67 31.56
CA TRP A 441 17.64 -26.69 30.99
C TRP A 441 17.00 -25.31 30.88
N GLN A 442 17.83 -24.30 31.06
CA GLN A 442 17.55 -22.90 30.74
C GLN A 442 18.47 -22.49 29.60
N LEU A 443 17.88 -22.02 28.49
CA LEU A 443 18.61 -21.48 27.34
C LEU A 443 18.25 -20.01 27.18
N ARG A 444 19.27 -19.17 27.08
CA ARG A 444 19.14 -17.73 26.82
C ARG A 444 20.04 -17.35 25.67
N GLY A 445 19.52 -16.72 24.64
CA GLY A 445 20.32 -16.32 23.49
C GLY A 445 19.71 -15.16 22.76
N GLU A 446 20.54 -14.44 22.00
CA GLU A 446 20.13 -13.31 21.16
C GLU A 446 20.72 -13.49 19.76
N GLY A 447 19.96 -13.14 18.72
CA GLY A 447 20.43 -13.18 17.33
C GLY A 447 20.48 -14.59 16.72
N VAL A 448 19.81 -15.58 17.33
CA VAL A 448 19.78 -16.94 16.78
C VAL A 448 18.71 -17.01 15.69
N ALA A 449 19.01 -17.57 14.52
CA ALA A 449 17.98 -17.73 13.49
C ALA A 449 16.88 -18.70 13.95
N VAL A 450 15.60 -18.34 13.73
CA VAL A 450 14.45 -19.19 14.10
C VAL A 450 14.53 -20.57 13.43
N SER A 451 15.04 -20.64 12.20
CA SER A 451 15.25 -21.90 11.47
C SER A 451 16.24 -22.84 12.16
N VAL A 452 17.28 -22.30 12.81
CA VAL A 452 18.28 -23.09 13.56
C VAL A 452 17.63 -23.73 14.78
N ILE A 453 16.87 -22.97 15.58
CA ILE A 453 16.19 -23.49 16.78
C ILE A 453 15.07 -24.45 16.39
N GLY A 454 14.29 -24.10 15.36
CA GLY A 454 13.24 -24.98 14.84
C GLY A 454 13.78 -26.32 14.39
N ARG A 455 15.00 -26.36 13.86
CA ARG A 455 15.70 -27.62 13.52
C ARG A 455 16.15 -28.39 14.75
N MET A 456 16.83 -27.75 15.71
CA MET A 456 17.28 -28.40 16.94
C MET A 456 16.10 -29.04 17.69
N LEU A 457 15.02 -28.28 17.86
CA LEU A 457 13.82 -28.75 18.55
C LEU A 457 13.10 -29.85 17.76
N ARG A 458 13.09 -29.78 16.42
CA ARG A 458 12.48 -30.80 15.57
C ARG A 458 13.09 -32.18 15.80
N ASP A 459 14.41 -32.25 15.88
CA ASP A 459 15.14 -33.49 16.10
C ASP A 459 14.92 -34.07 17.50
N TRP A 460 14.89 -33.20 18.51
CA TRP A 460 14.66 -33.64 19.90
C TRP A 460 13.23 -34.05 20.17
N VAL A 461 12.24 -33.31 19.63
CA VAL A 461 10.81 -33.55 19.84
C VAL A 461 10.26 -34.61 18.86
N GLY A 462 10.92 -34.83 17.73
CA GLY A 462 10.51 -35.80 16.71
C GLY A 462 9.43 -35.29 15.73
N GLY A 463 9.26 -33.96 15.61
CA GLY A 463 8.26 -33.32 14.73
C GLY A 463 8.51 -31.83 14.54
N GLU A 464 7.89 -31.19 13.54
CA GLU A 464 8.08 -29.74 13.33
C GLU A 464 7.54 -28.95 14.53
N VAL A 465 8.35 -28.03 15.08
CA VAL A 465 7.98 -27.21 16.25
C VAL A 465 7.58 -25.79 15.86
N PHE A 466 8.14 -25.26 14.77
CA PHE A 466 7.75 -23.99 14.19
C PHE A 466 7.39 -24.19 12.71
N PRO A 467 6.44 -23.42 12.18
CA PRO A 467 6.17 -23.41 10.74
C PRO A 467 7.44 -23.11 9.94
N PRO A 468 7.70 -23.82 8.83
CA PRO A 468 8.93 -23.64 8.05
C PRO A 468 9.00 -22.28 7.35
N GLU A 469 7.86 -21.61 7.12
CA GLU A 469 7.84 -20.27 6.54
C GLU A 469 8.21 -19.16 7.53
N LEU A 470 8.34 -19.47 8.83
CA LEU A 470 8.71 -18.48 9.84
C LEU A 470 10.21 -18.21 9.81
N ALA A 471 10.58 -17.00 9.39
CA ALA A 471 11.96 -16.52 9.36
C ALA A 471 12.15 -15.28 10.23
N GLY A 472 13.37 -15.13 10.74
CA GLY A 472 13.79 -14.02 11.62
C GLY A 472 14.94 -14.43 12.53
N GLU A 473 15.50 -13.45 13.22
CA GLU A 473 16.39 -13.69 14.36
C GLU A 473 15.57 -13.63 15.65
N VAL A 474 15.88 -14.51 16.60
CA VAL A 474 15.17 -14.61 17.86
C VAL A 474 16.09 -14.36 19.05
N ALA A 475 15.61 -13.51 19.95
CA ALA A 475 16.04 -13.47 21.34
C ALA A 475 15.12 -14.34 22.18
N LEU A 476 15.68 -15.26 22.96
CA LEU A 476 14.94 -16.32 23.63
C LEU A 476 15.37 -16.47 25.09
N ASP A 477 14.40 -16.77 25.96
CA ASP A 477 14.62 -17.28 27.32
C ASP A 477 13.71 -18.51 27.51
N LEU A 478 14.28 -19.70 27.30
CA LEU A 478 13.56 -20.97 27.22
C LEU A 478 13.91 -21.89 28.39
N ALA A 479 12.89 -22.48 29.00
CA ALA A 479 12.98 -23.58 29.93
C ALA A 479 12.54 -24.88 29.25
N LEU A 480 13.43 -25.87 29.22
CA LEU A 480 13.20 -27.19 28.63
C LEU A 480 13.12 -28.21 29.75
N HIS A 481 12.03 -29.00 29.79
CA HIS A 481 11.85 -30.00 30.83
C HIS A 481 11.12 -31.26 30.31
N GLY A 482 11.46 -32.41 30.88
CA GLY A 482 10.85 -33.70 30.50
C GLY A 482 11.72 -34.53 29.54
N PRO A 483 11.36 -35.80 29.27
CA PRO A 483 12.14 -36.67 28.40
C PRO A 483 12.17 -36.11 26.97
N PHE A 484 13.25 -36.33 26.21
CA PHE A 484 13.39 -35.78 24.85
C PHE A 484 12.18 -36.09 23.95
N THR A 485 11.63 -37.30 24.01
CA THR A 485 10.45 -37.73 23.24
C THR A 485 9.12 -37.06 23.63
N ALA A 486 9.07 -36.37 24.77
CA ALA A 486 7.90 -35.61 25.23
C ALA A 486 8.36 -34.30 25.89
N LEU A 487 9.35 -33.65 25.27
CA LEU A 487 9.98 -32.46 25.81
C LEU A 487 8.98 -31.31 25.85
N ARG A 488 8.83 -30.69 27.03
CA ARG A 488 8.05 -29.47 27.19
C ARG A 488 8.99 -28.28 27.18
N VAL A 489 8.73 -27.37 26.24
CA VAL A 489 9.49 -26.11 26.08
C VAL A 489 8.57 -24.97 26.49
N VAL A 490 8.98 -24.16 27.46
CA VAL A 490 8.22 -22.98 27.91
C VAL A 490 9.17 -21.80 27.92
N GLY A 491 8.77 -20.68 27.33
CA GLY A 491 9.62 -19.51 27.37
C GLY A 491 9.04 -18.29 26.70
N GLU A 492 9.84 -17.23 26.73
CA GLU A 492 9.58 -16.00 26.00
C GLU A 492 10.49 -15.95 24.78
N ALA A 493 9.93 -15.58 23.63
CA ALA A 493 10.67 -15.33 22.41
C ALA A 493 10.32 -13.95 21.85
N ALA A 494 11.36 -13.24 21.42
CA ALA A 494 11.28 -12.00 20.66
C ALA A 494 11.94 -12.22 19.30
N VAL A 495 11.15 -12.28 18.23
CA VAL A 495 11.60 -12.48 16.84
C VAL A 495 11.61 -11.14 16.10
N ALA A 496 12.70 -10.80 15.40
CA ALA A 496 12.77 -9.62 14.54
C ALA A 496 13.82 -9.79 13.40
N PRO A 497 13.53 -9.34 12.17
CA PRO A 497 12.18 -9.08 11.64
C PRO A 497 11.39 -10.38 11.55
N VAL A 498 10.06 -10.29 11.45
CA VAL A 498 9.18 -11.46 11.34
C VAL A 498 8.69 -11.57 9.91
N VAL A 499 9.00 -12.68 9.27
CA VAL A 499 8.48 -13.04 7.96
C VAL A 499 7.78 -14.39 8.07
N PHE A 500 6.52 -14.45 7.66
CA PHE A 500 5.72 -15.68 7.60
C PHE A 500 4.88 -15.67 6.32
N GLY A 501 5.34 -16.36 5.27
CA GLY A 501 4.70 -16.29 3.95
C GLY A 501 4.73 -14.86 3.38
N SER A 502 3.56 -14.27 3.09
CA SER A 502 3.42 -12.87 2.68
C SER A 502 3.28 -11.89 3.85
N LEU A 503 3.18 -12.39 5.10
CA LEU A 503 3.08 -11.57 6.29
C LEU A 503 4.47 -11.07 6.69
N GLU A 504 4.62 -9.75 6.69
CA GLU A 504 5.82 -9.04 7.15
C GLU A 504 5.48 -8.17 8.37
N ALA A 505 6.12 -8.45 9.50
CA ALA A 505 6.02 -7.67 10.74
C ALA A 505 7.42 -7.29 11.25
N ASP A 506 7.49 -6.22 12.03
CA ASP A 506 8.77 -5.64 12.47
C ASP A 506 9.35 -6.42 13.65
N SER A 507 8.49 -6.91 14.56
CA SER A 507 8.88 -7.81 15.64
C SER A 507 7.69 -8.62 16.16
N LEU A 508 7.92 -9.78 16.76
CA LEU A 508 6.96 -10.62 17.49
C LEU A 508 7.54 -10.88 18.87
N VAL A 509 6.82 -10.54 19.95
CA VAL A 509 7.24 -10.84 21.32
C VAL A 509 6.12 -11.57 22.05
N GLY A 510 6.39 -12.73 22.63
CA GLY A 510 5.36 -13.45 23.36
C GLY A 510 5.86 -14.66 24.12
N GLN A 511 5.00 -15.16 25.02
CA GLN A 511 5.21 -16.42 25.70
C GLN A 511 4.60 -17.56 24.91
N PHE A 512 5.33 -18.68 24.83
CA PHE A 512 4.86 -19.87 24.17
C PHE A 512 5.18 -21.11 25.00
N THR A 513 4.36 -22.14 24.81
CA THR A 513 4.56 -23.48 25.34
C THR A 513 4.47 -24.48 24.20
N VAL A 514 5.51 -25.28 24.01
CA VAL A 514 5.51 -26.44 23.12
C VAL A 514 5.39 -27.68 23.99
N ALA A 515 4.32 -28.45 23.80
CA ALA A 515 4.14 -29.74 24.46
C ALA A 515 3.14 -30.60 23.67
N ASN A 516 3.34 -31.92 23.66
CA ASN A 516 2.41 -32.88 23.07
C ASN A 516 2.03 -32.59 21.60
N GLY A 517 3.00 -32.13 20.79
CA GLY A 517 2.76 -31.79 19.39
C GLY A 517 1.91 -30.54 19.17
N ALA A 518 1.75 -29.67 20.18
CA ALA A 518 1.06 -28.40 20.05
C ALA A 518 1.94 -27.23 20.53
N VAL A 519 1.89 -26.12 19.79
CA VAL A 519 2.43 -24.82 20.20
C VAL A 519 1.28 -23.98 20.70
N THR A 520 1.26 -23.73 22.00
CA THR A 520 0.33 -22.78 22.63
C THR A 520 1.02 -21.44 22.74
N VAL A 521 0.38 -20.39 22.22
CA VAL A 521 0.84 -19.01 22.32
C VAL A 521 -0.07 -18.27 23.29
N ASP A 522 0.50 -17.77 24.38
CA ASP A 522 -0.24 -17.04 25.41
C ASP A 522 0.06 -15.53 25.29
N GLY A 523 -0.71 -14.86 24.43
CA GLY A 523 -0.67 -13.40 24.28
C GLY A 523 0.61 -12.85 23.64
N ALA A 524 0.98 -13.34 22.46
CA ALA A 524 2.07 -12.76 21.68
C ALA A 524 1.65 -11.44 21.02
N THR A 525 2.55 -10.47 20.95
CA THR A 525 2.34 -9.17 20.33
C THR A 525 3.26 -9.00 19.12
N LEU A 526 2.68 -8.81 17.94
CA LEU A 526 3.37 -8.40 16.73
C LEU A 526 3.35 -6.87 16.60
N ALA A 527 4.50 -6.27 16.29
CA ALA A 527 4.59 -4.87 15.90
C ALA A 527 4.57 -4.76 14.37
N VAL A 528 3.70 -3.91 13.82
CA VAL A 528 3.58 -3.68 12.37
C VAL A 528 3.51 -2.18 12.12
N GLY A 529 4.64 -1.57 11.77
CA GLY A 529 4.82 -0.12 11.71
C GLY A 529 4.51 0.53 13.05
N LYS A 530 3.45 1.34 13.10
CA LYS A 530 2.96 1.97 14.33
C LYS A 530 1.87 1.17 15.04
N GLY A 531 1.37 0.10 14.40
CA GLY A 531 0.31 -0.75 14.93
C GLY A 531 0.84 -1.93 15.73
N ARG A 532 -0.07 -2.56 16.48
CA ARG A 532 0.20 -3.78 17.25
C ARG A 532 -0.87 -4.82 16.98
N VAL A 533 -0.49 -6.10 16.93
CA VAL A 533 -1.42 -7.23 16.81
C VAL A 533 -1.15 -8.20 17.95
N SER A 534 -2.12 -8.40 18.83
CA SER A 534 -2.07 -9.48 19.82
C SER A 534 -2.63 -10.77 19.22
N VAL A 535 -1.91 -11.88 19.38
CA VAL A 535 -2.26 -13.23 18.93
C VAL A 535 -2.21 -14.17 20.13
N GLY A 536 -3.22 -15.02 20.28
CA GLY A 536 -3.21 -16.10 21.27
C GLY A 536 -3.99 -17.30 20.76
N GLY A 537 -3.59 -18.50 21.18
CA GLY A 537 -4.24 -19.73 20.74
C GLY A 537 -3.27 -20.90 20.62
N GLN A 538 -3.65 -21.89 19.82
CA GLN A 538 -2.91 -23.14 19.67
C GLN A 538 -2.68 -23.48 18.20
N LEU A 539 -1.50 -24.00 17.90
CA LEU A 539 -1.13 -24.60 16.62
C LEU A 539 -0.83 -26.07 16.89
N PHE A 540 -1.60 -26.98 16.31
CA PHE A 540 -1.37 -28.43 16.40
C PHE A 540 -0.51 -28.87 15.23
N LEU A 541 0.62 -29.49 15.53
CA LEU A 541 1.69 -29.85 14.61
C LEU A 541 1.59 -31.35 14.24
N GLU A 542 0.41 -31.77 13.78
CA GLU A 542 0.16 -33.12 13.26
C GLU A 542 0.60 -33.24 11.79
N SER A 543 0.39 -34.40 11.16
CA SER A 543 0.67 -34.63 9.73
C SER A 543 0.01 -33.60 8.80
N GLU A 544 -1.16 -33.08 9.19
CA GLU A 544 -1.78 -31.88 8.63
C GLU A 544 -1.90 -30.84 9.74
N PRO A 545 -1.07 -29.78 9.75
CA PRO A 545 -1.09 -28.81 10.84
C PRO A 545 -2.42 -28.07 10.89
N THR A 546 -3.02 -27.99 12.08
CA THR A 546 -4.26 -27.24 12.32
C THR A 546 -4.01 -26.07 13.25
N VAL A 547 -4.77 -25.01 13.06
CA VAL A 547 -4.61 -23.74 13.76
C VAL A 547 -5.90 -23.42 14.51
N ALA A 548 -5.79 -22.83 15.69
CA ALA A 548 -6.89 -22.27 16.47
C ALA A 548 -6.38 -20.98 17.14
N LEU A 549 -6.39 -19.88 16.40
CA LEU A 549 -5.82 -18.59 16.82
C LEU A 549 -6.90 -17.53 16.94
N ARG A 550 -6.81 -16.73 17.99
CA ARG A 550 -7.53 -15.47 18.14
C ARG A 550 -6.55 -14.32 18.01
N PHE A 551 -6.96 -13.26 17.35
CA PHE A 551 -6.12 -12.09 17.15
C PHE A 551 -6.89 -10.79 17.21
N GLU A 552 -6.20 -9.76 17.70
CA GLU A 552 -6.68 -8.39 17.78
C GLU A 552 -5.58 -7.43 17.32
N GLY A 553 -5.81 -6.76 16.20
CA GLY A 553 -4.97 -5.68 15.67
C GLY A 553 -5.49 -4.31 16.08
N ARG A 554 -4.59 -3.42 16.48
CA ARG A 554 -4.87 -2.00 16.75
C ARG A 554 -3.88 -1.11 16.00
N GLY A 555 -4.42 -0.18 15.22
CA GLY A 555 -3.66 0.85 14.51
C GLY A 555 -2.73 0.30 13.43
N VAL A 556 -3.02 -0.86 12.86
CA VAL A 556 -2.16 -1.51 11.87
C VAL A 556 -2.21 -0.73 10.56
N PRO A 557 -1.08 -0.29 9.97
CA PRO A 557 -1.09 0.47 8.73
C PRO A 557 -1.75 -0.31 7.57
N LEU A 558 -2.76 0.27 6.93
CA LEU A 558 -3.50 -0.36 5.81
C LEU A 558 -2.58 -0.71 4.63
N ALA A 559 -1.60 0.13 4.35
CA ALA A 559 -0.58 -0.11 3.33
C ALA A 559 0.21 -1.41 3.57
N ARG A 560 0.47 -1.79 4.83
CA ARG A 560 1.17 -3.04 5.18
C ARG A 560 0.25 -4.24 4.97
N VAL A 561 -1.02 -4.13 5.39
CA VAL A 561 -2.02 -5.19 5.21
C VAL A 561 -2.31 -5.46 3.73
N ALA A 562 -2.41 -4.42 2.90
CA ALA A 562 -2.60 -4.56 1.45
C ALA A 562 -1.44 -5.31 0.76
N ARG A 563 -0.22 -5.18 1.27
CA ARG A 563 0.94 -5.95 0.77
C ARG A 563 0.86 -7.42 1.14
N TRP A 564 0.31 -7.77 2.31
CA TRP A 564 0.11 -9.17 2.70
C TRP A 564 -0.83 -9.91 1.73
N THR A 565 -1.76 -9.19 1.08
CA THR A 565 -2.67 -9.74 0.07
C THR A 565 -2.11 -9.69 -1.36
N GLY A 566 -0.87 -9.22 -1.55
CA GLY A 566 -0.24 -9.08 -2.87
C GLY A 566 -0.77 -7.92 -3.73
N VAL A 567 -1.60 -7.02 -3.16
CA VAL A 567 -2.22 -5.91 -3.90
C VAL A 567 -1.37 -4.64 -3.70
N ALA A 568 -0.74 -4.17 -4.77
CA ALA A 568 -0.02 -2.90 -4.78
C ALA A 568 -0.99 -1.74 -5.06
N ALA A 569 -1.76 -1.34 -4.05
CA ALA A 569 -2.68 -0.20 -4.13
C ALA A 569 -2.19 0.97 -3.25
N PRO A 570 -2.34 2.24 -3.70
CA PRO A 570 -1.99 3.43 -2.91
C PRO A 570 -3.05 3.68 -1.83
N VAL A 571 -3.09 2.81 -0.82
CA VAL A 571 -4.01 2.89 0.31
C VAL A 571 -3.26 3.33 1.56
N GLU A 572 -3.74 4.38 2.20
CA GLU A 572 -3.26 4.90 3.47
C GLU A 572 -4.36 4.81 4.54
N GLY A 573 -3.96 4.90 5.80
CA GLY A 573 -4.84 4.78 6.96
C GLY A 573 -4.42 3.66 7.91
N ALA A 574 -5.26 3.38 8.90
CA ALA A 574 -5.04 2.33 9.87
C ALA A 574 -6.26 1.39 9.93
N VAL A 575 -6.02 0.13 10.28
CA VAL A 575 -7.05 -0.86 10.53
C VAL A 575 -6.89 -1.44 11.92
N ASN A 576 -8.01 -1.48 12.63
CA ASN A 576 -8.21 -2.30 13.81
C ASN A 576 -8.98 -3.55 13.36
N PHE A 577 -8.64 -4.71 13.89
CA PHE A 577 -9.35 -5.93 13.53
C PHE A 577 -9.39 -6.90 14.69
N THR A 578 -10.46 -7.66 14.79
CA THR A 578 -10.60 -8.74 15.77
C THR A 578 -11.15 -9.96 15.08
N GLY A 579 -10.50 -11.11 15.24
CA GLY A 579 -10.95 -12.32 14.56
C GLY A 579 -10.41 -13.58 15.19
N GLN A 580 -10.89 -14.70 14.66
CA GLN A 580 -10.38 -16.02 14.96
C GLN A 580 -10.21 -16.83 13.68
N LEU A 581 -9.19 -17.68 13.65
CA LEU A 581 -8.89 -18.62 12.58
C LEU A 581 -8.78 -20.03 13.17
N GLU A 582 -9.55 -20.97 12.61
CA GLU A 582 -9.62 -22.37 13.00
C GLU A 582 -9.44 -23.28 11.77
N GLY A 583 -9.07 -24.55 11.95
CA GLY A 583 -9.00 -25.54 10.86
C GLY A 583 -7.59 -25.79 10.33
N ALA A 584 -7.47 -26.41 9.15
CA ALA A 584 -6.18 -26.75 8.56
C ALA A 584 -5.41 -25.49 8.15
N LEU A 585 -4.10 -25.42 8.44
CA LEU A 585 -3.27 -24.24 8.13
C LEU A 585 -3.28 -23.87 6.64
N ALA A 586 -3.43 -24.87 5.75
CA ALA A 586 -3.54 -24.68 4.31
C ALA A 586 -4.92 -24.17 3.85
N ARG A 587 -5.97 -24.33 4.67
CA ARG A 587 -7.37 -23.93 4.40
C ARG A 587 -8.03 -23.46 5.69
N PRO A 588 -7.59 -22.32 6.25
CA PRO A 588 -8.14 -21.84 7.50
C PRO A 588 -9.58 -21.37 7.29
N GLU A 589 -10.40 -21.52 8.33
CA GLU A 589 -11.76 -21.01 8.42
C GLU A 589 -11.81 -19.95 9.53
N GLY A 590 -12.51 -18.84 9.31
CA GLY A 590 -12.49 -17.78 10.29
C GLY A 590 -13.36 -16.59 9.93
N VAL A 591 -13.61 -15.76 10.94
CA VAL A 591 -14.34 -14.52 10.79
C VAL A 591 -13.53 -13.41 11.45
N VAL A 592 -13.35 -12.30 10.75
CA VAL A 592 -12.57 -11.14 11.18
C VAL A 592 -13.42 -9.90 11.02
N SER A 593 -13.69 -9.21 12.11
CA SER A 593 -14.29 -7.87 12.08
C SER A 593 -13.19 -6.82 11.86
N LEU A 594 -13.42 -5.89 10.94
CA LEU A 594 -12.53 -4.78 10.60
C LEU A 594 -13.17 -3.46 11.05
N ALA A 595 -12.36 -2.58 11.62
CA ALA A 595 -12.67 -1.17 11.84
C ALA A 595 -11.53 -0.32 11.25
N LEU A 596 -11.86 0.43 10.22
CA LEU A 596 -10.94 1.20 9.41
C LEU A 596 -10.94 2.67 9.88
N ASP A 597 -9.76 3.27 10.03
CA ASP A 597 -9.58 4.65 10.47
C ASP A 597 -8.77 5.46 9.46
N ARG A 598 -9.30 6.65 9.12
CA ARG A 598 -8.69 7.63 8.19
C ARG A 598 -8.18 6.98 6.90
N VAL A 599 -9.05 6.21 6.25
CA VAL A 599 -8.75 5.54 4.99
C VAL A 599 -8.62 6.58 3.89
N SER A 600 -7.48 6.55 3.20
CA SER A 600 -7.27 7.34 2.00
C SER A 600 -6.84 6.42 0.86
N VAL A 601 -7.44 6.58 -0.32
CA VAL A 601 -7.10 5.80 -1.52
C VAL A 601 -6.68 6.77 -2.62
N ALA A 602 -5.46 6.63 -3.13
CA ALA A 602 -4.87 7.51 -4.13
C ALA A 602 -4.95 9.02 -3.76
N GLY A 603 -4.90 9.34 -2.46
CA GLY A 603 -4.99 10.70 -1.93
C GLY A 603 -6.41 11.21 -1.65
N ALA A 604 -7.46 10.46 -2.03
CA ALA A 604 -8.84 10.76 -1.64
C ALA A 604 -9.14 10.22 -0.24
N ASP A 605 -9.62 11.08 0.65
CA ASP A 605 -10.05 10.72 2.00
C ASP A 605 -11.48 10.12 1.98
N PHE A 606 -11.60 8.87 2.40
CA PHE A 606 -12.87 8.14 2.57
C PHE A 606 -13.32 8.12 4.04
N GLY A 607 -12.51 8.60 4.98
CA GLY A 607 -12.84 8.64 6.40
C GLY A 607 -12.69 7.28 7.10
N SER A 608 -13.60 6.98 8.03
CA SER A 608 -13.60 5.73 8.80
C SER A 608 -14.63 4.74 8.25
N GLY A 609 -14.41 3.46 8.57
CA GLY A 609 -15.28 2.39 8.08
C GLY A 609 -15.26 1.13 8.93
N SER A 610 -16.02 0.15 8.50
CA SER A 610 -16.06 -1.19 9.08
C SER A 610 -16.32 -2.24 8.02
N GLY A 611 -16.02 -3.49 8.29
CA GLY A 611 -16.35 -4.61 7.41
C GLY A 611 -16.17 -5.94 8.12
N LEU A 612 -16.65 -7.01 7.50
CA LEU A 612 -16.45 -8.37 7.96
C LEU A 612 -15.64 -9.14 6.91
N VAL A 613 -14.68 -9.94 7.34
CA VAL A 613 -13.96 -10.88 6.47
C VAL A 613 -14.27 -12.28 6.93
N THR A 614 -14.90 -13.07 6.07
CA THR A 614 -15.19 -14.48 6.28
C THR A 614 -14.26 -15.29 5.39
N ILE A 615 -13.49 -16.19 6.00
CA ILE A 615 -12.56 -17.10 5.32
C ILE A 615 -13.13 -18.51 5.50
N GLY A 616 -13.32 -19.25 4.41
CA GLY A 616 -13.82 -20.62 4.48
C GLY A 616 -14.19 -21.20 3.13
N GLY A 617 -14.22 -22.54 3.03
CA GLY A 617 -14.60 -23.23 1.79
C GLY A 617 -13.72 -22.94 0.57
N GLY A 618 -12.47 -22.48 0.77
CA GLY A 618 -11.55 -22.09 -0.31
C GLY A 618 -11.79 -20.69 -0.88
N ALA A 619 -12.60 -19.85 -0.20
CA ALA A 619 -12.86 -18.47 -0.58
C ALA A 619 -12.63 -17.50 0.58
N VAL A 620 -12.32 -16.25 0.25
CA VAL A 620 -12.27 -15.11 1.19
C VAL A 620 -13.35 -14.12 0.78
N ARG A 621 -14.28 -13.85 1.69
CA ARG A 621 -15.38 -12.90 1.49
C ARG A 621 -15.18 -11.69 2.37
N PHE A 622 -15.14 -10.51 1.78
CA PHE A 622 -15.26 -9.23 2.45
C PHE A 622 -16.72 -8.82 2.33
N GLU A 623 -17.45 -8.86 3.44
CA GLU A 623 -18.88 -8.60 3.52
C GLU A 623 -19.10 -7.26 4.24
N HIS A 624 -20.02 -6.46 3.70
CA HIS A 624 -20.44 -5.18 4.30
C HIS A 624 -19.27 -4.22 4.58
N VAL A 625 -18.27 -4.16 3.69
CA VAL A 625 -17.16 -3.22 3.83
C VAL A 625 -17.68 -1.82 3.52
N ALA A 626 -17.91 -0.99 4.52
CA ALA A 626 -18.36 0.39 4.38
C ALA A 626 -17.29 1.36 4.89
N VAL A 627 -16.84 2.30 4.05
CA VAL A 627 -15.87 3.35 4.38
C VAL A 627 -16.40 4.69 3.87
N GLY A 628 -16.92 5.50 4.78
CA GLY A 628 -17.61 6.74 4.42
C GLY A 628 -18.70 6.52 3.35
N PRO A 629 -18.60 7.14 2.16
CA PRO A 629 -19.57 6.98 1.06
C PRO A 629 -19.43 5.67 0.26
N PHE A 630 -18.39 4.86 0.53
CA PHE A 630 -18.10 3.64 -0.21
C PHE A 630 -18.62 2.42 0.54
N SER A 631 -19.32 1.51 -0.14
CA SER A 631 -19.73 0.19 0.36
C SER A 631 -19.39 -0.90 -0.63
N ALA A 632 -18.83 -2.02 -0.20
CA ALA A 632 -18.48 -3.13 -1.08
C ALA A 632 -18.63 -4.51 -0.43
N ASP A 633 -19.02 -5.46 -1.28
CA ASP A 633 -18.93 -6.89 -1.04
C ASP A 633 -17.97 -7.50 -2.07
N ILE A 634 -16.95 -8.19 -1.60
CA ILE A 634 -15.89 -8.78 -2.43
C ILE A 634 -15.77 -10.25 -2.07
N GLU A 635 -15.90 -11.16 -3.02
CA GLU A 635 -15.61 -12.58 -2.81
C GLU A 635 -14.47 -13.01 -3.73
N VAL A 636 -13.41 -13.56 -3.14
CA VAL A 636 -12.27 -14.13 -3.86
C VAL A 636 -12.32 -15.64 -3.68
N ASP A 637 -12.71 -16.35 -4.74
CA ASP A 637 -12.77 -17.81 -4.79
C ASP A 637 -11.47 -18.35 -5.42
N PHE A 638 -10.62 -18.94 -4.58
CA PHE A 638 -9.33 -19.48 -5.01
C PHE A 638 -9.47 -20.82 -5.73
N LEU A 639 -10.57 -21.55 -5.53
CA LEU A 639 -10.83 -22.81 -6.24
C LEU A 639 -11.24 -22.54 -7.69
N ARG A 640 -11.96 -21.44 -7.93
CA ARG A 640 -12.40 -21.00 -9.27
C ARG A 640 -11.45 -20.00 -9.92
N CYS A 641 -10.41 -19.55 -9.23
CA CYS A 641 -9.49 -18.49 -9.67
C CYS A 641 -10.26 -17.23 -10.14
N GLN A 642 -11.26 -16.82 -9.36
CA GLN A 642 -12.20 -15.76 -9.71
C GLN A 642 -12.46 -14.86 -8.51
N ALA A 643 -12.46 -13.55 -8.73
CA ALA A 643 -12.96 -12.57 -7.77
C ALA A 643 -14.29 -11.99 -8.26
N SER A 644 -15.30 -11.87 -7.41
CA SER A 644 -16.50 -11.08 -7.67
C SER A 644 -16.49 -9.84 -6.78
N VAL A 645 -16.89 -8.70 -7.34
CA VAL A 645 -16.97 -7.42 -6.63
C VAL A 645 -18.31 -6.78 -6.94
N SER A 646 -19.02 -6.40 -5.88
CA SER A 646 -20.15 -5.47 -5.93
C SER A 646 -19.79 -4.29 -5.03
N ALA A 647 -19.59 -3.12 -5.60
CA ALA A 647 -19.26 -1.92 -4.85
C ALA A 647 -20.15 -0.76 -5.27
N GLU A 648 -20.58 0.02 -4.30
CA GLU A 648 -21.36 1.24 -4.47
C GLU A 648 -20.60 2.40 -3.81
N LEU A 649 -20.57 3.53 -4.49
CA LEU A 649 -20.01 4.79 -4.00
C LEU A 649 -21.13 5.81 -4.14
N ALA A 650 -21.61 6.38 -3.04
CA ALA A 650 -22.73 7.31 -3.05
C ALA A 650 -22.35 8.68 -2.50
N GLY A 651 -22.60 9.75 -3.25
CA GLY A 651 -22.42 11.12 -2.82
C GLY A 651 -20.96 11.55 -2.68
N PHE A 652 -20.03 10.94 -3.41
CA PHE A 652 -18.60 11.24 -3.28
C PHE A 652 -18.26 12.60 -3.90
N ALA A 653 -17.78 13.54 -3.08
CA ALA A 653 -17.43 14.89 -3.52
C ALA A 653 -16.14 14.90 -4.36
N LEU A 654 -16.29 15.02 -5.68
CA LEU A 654 -15.19 15.06 -6.64
C LEU A 654 -14.31 16.31 -6.50
N GLU A 655 -14.81 17.37 -5.84
CA GLU A 655 -14.11 18.66 -5.70
C GLU A 655 -12.76 18.51 -5.02
N ARG A 656 -12.62 17.54 -4.12
CA ARG A 656 -11.37 17.26 -3.39
C ARG A 656 -10.33 16.51 -4.22
N LEU A 657 -10.77 15.70 -5.20
CA LEU A 657 -9.89 14.98 -6.12
C LEU A 657 -9.47 15.84 -7.30
N SER A 658 -10.45 16.48 -7.94
CA SER A 658 -10.23 17.29 -9.14
C SER A 658 -11.38 18.29 -9.29
N PRO A 659 -11.16 19.57 -8.94
CA PRO A 659 -12.12 20.65 -9.17
C PRO A 659 -12.66 20.76 -10.61
N PRO A 660 -11.87 20.50 -11.68
CA PRO A 660 -12.41 20.52 -13.05
C PRO A 660 -13.29 19.29 -13.36
N LEU A 661 -12.96 18.10 -12.85
CA LEU A 661 -13.81 16.91 -13.01
C LEU A 661 -15.13 17.05 -12.26
N ALA A 662 -15.08 17.57 -11.02
CA ALA A 662 -16.27 17.86 -10.22
C ALA A 662 -17.22 18.83 -10.94
N ARG A 663 -16.66 19.86 -11.57
CA ARG A 663 -17.39 20.83 -12.38
C ARG A 663 -18.04 20.21 -13.62
N LEU A 664 -17.29 19.42 -14.38
CA LEU A 664 -17.76 18.76 -15.61
C LEU A 664 -18.84 17.70 -15.34
N LEU A 665 -18.73 16.99 -14.22
CA LEU A 665 -19.67 15.96 -13.78
C LEU A 665 -20.80 16.53 -12.90
N GLY A 666 -20.72 17.80 -12.51
CA GLY A 666 -21.75 18.51 -11.75
C GLY A 666 -21.92 18.07 -10.30
N GLY A 667 -20.80 17.83 -9.61
CA GLY A 667 -20.74 17.67 -8.16
C GLY A 667 -20.48 16.24 -7.69
N ALA A 668 -21.38 15.73 -6.83
CA ALA A 668 -21.22 14.44 -6.17
C ALA A 668 -21.36 13.26 -7.16
N LEU A 669 -20.45 12.30 -7.05
CA LEU A 669 -20.36 11.10 -7.87
C LEU A 669 -21.05 9.92 -7.18
N ASP A 670 -21.97 9.29 -7.91
CA ASP A 670 -22.63 8.04 -7.55
C ASP A 670 -22.20 6.94 -8.53
N CYS A 671 -21.45 5.94 -8.06
CA CYS A 671 -20.96 4.83 -8.89
C CYS A 671 -21.44 3.49 -8.33
N SER A 672 -21.81 2.57 -9.22
CA SER A 672 -22.05 1.17 -8.89
C SER A 672 -21.18 0.29 -9.78
N LEU A 673 -20.20 -0.39 -9.19
CA LEU A 673 -19.36 -1.40 -9.82
C LEU A 673 -19.95 -2.79 -9.56
N ARG A 674 -20.23 -3.56 -10.61
CA ARG A 674 -20.53 -4.99 -10.51
C ARG A 674 -19.69 -5.76 -11.52
N GLY A 675 -18.90 -6.71 -11.05
CA GLY A 675 -18.00 -7.45 -11.93
C GLY A 675 -17.58 -8.80 -11.37
N ALA A 676 -17.21 -9.67 -12.30
CA ALA A 676 -16.61 -10.97 -12.04
C ALA A 676 -15.27 -10.99 -12.77
N PHE A 677 -14.19 -10.98 -12.01
CA PHE A 677 -12.82 -10.86 -12.46
C PHE A 677 -12.12 -12.22 -12.33
N PRO A 678 -12.23 -13.12 -13.33
CA PRO A 678 -11.37 -14.29 -13.39
C PRO A 678 -9.93 -13.83 -13.58
N PHE A 679 -8.98 -14.50 -12.93
CA PHE A 679 -7.57 -14.04 -12.87
C PHE A 679 -6.91 -13.91 -14.26
N GLU A 680 -7.39 -14.67 -15.25
CA GLU A 680 -6.87 -14.63 -16.62
C GLU A 680 -7.47 -13.50 -17.49
N ALA A 681 -8.66 -13.01 -17.16
CA ALA A 681 -9.41 -12.09 -18.03
C ALA A 681 -10.41 -11.24 -17.23
N PRO A 682 -9.96 -10.17 -16.55
CA PRO A 682 -10.84 -9.35 -15.72
C PRO A 682 -11.99 -8.75 -16.56
N SER A 683 -13.24 -8.95 -16.10
CA SER A 683 -14.40 -8.28 -16.68
C SER A 683 -15.31 -7.65 -15.62
N GLY A 684 -15.92 -6.53 -15.94
CA GLY A 684 -16.78 -5.81 -15.02
C GLY A 684 -17.47 -4.62 -15.66
N ARG A 685 -18.62 -4.23 -15.12
CA ARG A 685 -19.39 -3.06 -15.56
C ARG A 685 -19.48 -2.08 -14.41
N LEU A 686 -19.05 -0.86 -14.66
CA LEU A 686 -19.16 0.28 -13.76
C LEU A 686 -20.23 1.20 -14.32
N LEU A 687 -21.34 1.32 -13.59
CA LEU A 687 -22.36 2.33 -13.87
C LEU A 687 -21.99 3.60 -13.12
N VAL A 688 -21.98 4.72 -13.83
CA VAL A 688 -21.63 6.02 -13.28
C VAL A 688 -22.83 6.95 -13.42
N SER A 689 -23.17 7.64 -12.35
CA SER A 689 -24.18 8.69 -12.30
C SER A 689 -23.70 9.82 -11.40
N THR A 690 -24.28 10.99 -11.57
CA THR A 690 -23.85 12.19 -10.83
C THR A 690 -25.07 13.04 -10.50
N ALA A 691 -24.98 13.81 -9.42
CA ALA A 691 -26.03 14.78 -9.06
C ALA A 691 -26.28 15.82 -10.17
N GLY A 692 -25.26 16.11 -10.98
CA GLY A 692 -25.31 17.02 -12.12
C GLY A 692 -25.98 16.48 -13.39
N GLY A 693 -26.44 15.23 -13.37
CA GLY A 693 -27.14 14.59 -14.48
C GLY A 693 -26.25 13.89 -15.52
N ALA A 694 -24.92 13.88 -15.34
CA ALA A 694 -24.05 13.01 -16.13
C ALA A 694 -24.26 11.55 -15.73
N ARG A 695 -24.34 10.68 -16.74
CA ARG A 695 -24.58 9.24 -16.60
C ARG A 695 -23.80 8.46 -17.65
N GLY A 696 -23.46 7.23 -17.35
CA GLY A 696 -22.77 6.39 -18.30
C GLY A 696 -22.40 5.02 -17.76
N GLU A 697 -21.73 4.27 -18.61
CA GLU A 697 -21.16 2.99 -18.25
C GLU A 697 -19.72 2.86 -18.72
N VAL A 698 -18.94 2.14 -17.93
CA VAL A 698 -17.60 1.71 -18.28
C VAL A 698 -17.57 0.20 -18.13
N GLU A 699 -17.44 -0.50 -19.24
CA GLU A 699 -17.34 -1.95 -19.29
C GLU A 699 -15.90 -2.36 -19.60
N LEU A 700 -15.31 -3.17 -18.73
CA LEU A 700 -14.07 -3.88 -18.99
C LEU A 700 -14.43 -5.30 -19.44
N SER A 701 -13.97 -5.69 -20.63
CA SER A 701 -14.17 -7.03 -21.19
C SER A 701 -12.85 -7.60 -21.73
N ARG A 702 -12.88 -8.84 -22.25
CA ARG A 702 -11.73 -9.45 -22.94
C ARG A 702 -11.27 -8.65 -24.16
N ASP A 703 -12.18 -7.95 -24.82
CA ASP A 703 -11.92 -7.18 -26.03
C ASP A 703 -11.37 -5.78 -25.72
N GLY A 704 -11.43 -5.36 -24.44
CA GLY A 704 -10.84 -4.11 -23.94
C GLY A 704 -11.77 -3.30 -23.04
N LEU A 705 -11.52 -2.00 -22.95
CA LEU A 705 -12.34 -1.04 -22.19
C LEU A 705 -13.33 -0.34 -23.13
N HIS A 706 -14.62 -0.51 -22.87
CA HIS A 706 -15.69 0.28 -23.48
C HIS A 706 -16.14 1.34 -22.48
N LEU A 707 -16.24 2.59 -22.91
CA LEU A 707 -16.71 3.69 -22.07
C LEU A 707 -17.73 4.48 -22.85
N GLU A 708 -18.92 4.68 -22.30
CA GLU A 708 -19.97 5.54 -22.84
C GLU A 708 -20.51 6.40 -21.71
N VAL A 709 -20.14 7.68 -21.69
CA VAL A 709 -20.56 8.64 -20.67
C VAL A 709 -21.14 9.86 -21.36
N GLU A 710 -22.33 10.26 -20.93
CA GLU A 710 -23.01 11.44 -21.44
C GLU A 710 -23.53 12.32 -20.32
N ARG A 711 -23.54 13.62 -20.57
CA ARG A 711 -24.38 14.58 -19.88
C ARG A 711 -25.44 15.05 -20.87
N PRO A 712 -26.70 14.62 -20.73
CA PRO A 712 -27.74 14.87 -21.71
C PRO A 712 -27.85 16.36 -22.07
N GLY A 713 -27.69 16.68 -23.36
CA GLY A 713 -27.77 18.04 -23.90
C GLY A 713 -26.51 18.90 -23.73
N VAL A 714 -25.41 18.36 -23.19
CA VAL A 714 -24.15 19.08 -22.99
C VAL A 714 -23.00 18.41 -23.74
N TRP A 715 -22.69 17.15 -23.40
CA TRP A 715 -21.59 16.41 -24.02
C TRP A 715 -21.81 14.90 -23.95
N ARG A 716 -21.20 14.15 -24.87
CA ARG A 716 -21.14 12.69 -24.89
C ARG A 716 -19.73 12.26 -25.29
N VAL A 717 -19.19 11.28 -24.58
CA VAL A 717 -17.92 10.63 -24.90
C VAL A 717 -18.16 9.13 -24.97
N ALA A 718 -17.82 8.53 -26.11
CA ALA A 718 -17.82 7.09 -26.28
C ALA A 718 -16.43 6.63 -26.70
N SER A 719 -15.94 5.51 -26.18
CA SER A 719 -14.65 4.96 -26.56
C SER A 719 -14.63 3.44 -26.55
N GLN A 720 -13.79 2.89 -27.41
CA GLN A 720 -13.50 1.46 -27.46
C GLN A 720 -11.97 1.31 -27.50
N LEU A 721 -11.40 0.87 -26.39
CA LEU A 721 -9.97 0.77 -26.18
C LEU A 721 -9.54 -0.68 -26.05
N SER A 722 -8.72 -1.18 -26.97
CA SER A 722 -8.11 -2.51 -26.83
C SER A 722 -7.04 -2.50 -25.72
N GLY A 723 -7.03 -3.54 -24.89
CA GLY A 723 -6.07 -3.70 -23.79
C GLY A 723 -4.88 -4.60 -24.16
N LYS A 724 -3.66 -4.20 -23.79
CA LYS A 724 -2.47 -5.07 -23.78
C LYS A 724 -1.73 -4.87 -22.46
N GLY A 725 -1.81 -5.86 -21.56
CA GLY A 725 -1.32 -5.71 -20.18
C GLY A 725 -2.12 -4.65 -19.41
N SER A 726 -1.44 -3.72 -18.74
CA SER A 726 -2.05 -2.59 -18.03
C SER A 726 -2.26 -1.34 -18.89
N SER A 727 -2.01 -1.40 -20.20
CA SER A 727 -2.15 -0.28 -21.12
C SER A 727 -3.36 -0.46 -22.05
N PHE A 728 -4.12 0.60 -22.23
CA PHE A 728 -5.29 0.66 -23.11
C PHE A 728 -5.04 1.64 -24.25
N ARG A 729 -5.34 1.21 -25.48
CA ARG A 729 -5.23 2.02 -26.68
C ARG A 729 -6.43 1.79 -27.59
N GLY A 730 -7.00 2.88 -28.10
CA GLY A 730 -8.07 2.79 -29.09
C GLY A 730 -8.62 4.16 -29.43
N ARG A 731 -9.83 4.18 -29.97
CA ARG A 731 -10.47 5.40 -30.46
C ARG A 731 -11.59 5.82 -29.53
N ALA A 732 -11.69 7.12 -29.30
CA ALA A 732 -12.82 7.78 -28.66
C ALA A 732 -13.49 8.73 -29.64
N THR A 733 -14.81 8.78 -29.61
CA THR A 733 -15.62 9.82 -30.22
C THR A 733 -16.15 10.73 -29.12
N PHE A 734 -16.17 12.04 -29.39
CA PHE A 734 -16.74 13.01 -28.49
C PHE A 734 -17.68 13.93 -29.25
N ALA A 735 -18.74 14.32 -28.56
CA ALA A 735 -19.71 15.31 -29.02
C ALA A 735 -19.96 16.31 -27.89
N VAL A 736 -20.04 17.59 -28.24
CA VAL A 736 -20.48 18.68 -27.40
C VAL A 736 -21.71 19.26 -28.07
N ASP A 737 -22.86 19.16 -27.43
CA ASP A 737 -24.15 19.61 -27.97
C ASP A 737 -24.38 21.10 -27.69
N SER A 738 -23.77 21.65 -26.63
CA SER A 738 -23.81 23.08 -26.32
C SER A 738 -22.50 23.54 -25.70
N TRP A 739 -21.77 24.40 -26.42
CA TRP A 739 -20.57 25.07 -25.91
C TRP A 739 -20.90 25.97 -24.72
N ARG A 740 -22.08 26.60 -24.74
CA ARG A 740 -22.56 27.45 -23.65
C ARG A 740 -22.76 26.64 -22.37
N ALA A 741 -23.43 25.49 -22.46
CA ALA A 741 -23.64 24.61 -21.31
C ALA A 741 -22.31 24.06 -20.79
N LEU A 742 -21.42 23.61 -21.70
CA LEU A 742 -20.08 23.13 -21.34
C LEU A 742 -19.24 24.22 -20.65
N ALA A 743 -19.29 25.46 -21.12
CA ALA A 743 -18.54 26.56 -20.53
C ALA A 743 -19.11 27.04 -19.19
N GLY A 744 -20.44 26.98 -19.01
CA GLY A 744 -21.09 27.19 -17.71
C GLY A 744 -20.61 26.19 -16.66
N GLU A 745 -20.31 24.96 -17.06
CA GLU A 745 -19.76 23.92 -16.19
C GLU A 745 -18.27 24.14 -15.90
N ILE A 746 -17.46 24.43 -16.92
CA ILE A 746 -15.99 24.51 -16.79
C ILE A 746 -15.53 25.83 -16.16
N GLY A 747 -16.19 26.97 -16.45
CA GLY A 747 -15.63 28.31 -16.22
C GLY A 747 -16.49 29.34 -15.50
N GLY A 748 -17.76 29.04 -15.18
CA GLY A 748 -18.65 29.97 -14.43
C GLY A 748 -18.98 31.31 -15.13
N GLY A 749 -18.41 31.58 -16.31
CA GLY A 749 -18.67 32.77 -17.12
C GLY A 749 -19.85 32.56 -18.06
N ALA A 750 -20.65 33.61 -18.27
CA ALA A 750 -21.72 33.61 -19.26
C ALA A 750 -21.13 33.62 -20.68
N VAL A 751 -20.98 32.46 -21.29
CA VAL A 751 -20.58 32.36 -22.71
C VAL A 751 -21.80 32.66 -23.59
N LEU A 752 -21.75 33.80 -24.28
CA LEU A 752 -22.84 34.30 -25.12
C LEU A 752 -22.94 33.56 -26.47
N VAL A 753 -21.90 32.82 -26.86
CA VAL A 753 -21.85 32.02 -28.09
C VAL A 753 -22.22 30.57 -27.78
N ASP A 754 -23.12 29.98 -28.56
CA ASP A 754 -23.44 28.55 -28.45
C ASP A 754 -22.93 27.79 -29.68
N GLY A 755 -22.91 26.47 -29.62
CA GLY A 755 -22.39 25.68 -30.73
C GLY A 755 -22.30 24.20 -30.43
N THR A 756 -22.16 23.43 -31.51
CA THR A 756 -21.96 21.98 -31.46
C THR A 756 -20.57 21.63 -31.95
N LEU A 757 -19.93 20.64 -31.35
CA LEU A 757 -18.61 20.14 -31.78
C LEU A 757 -18.58 18.62 -31.73
N ARG A 758 -18.00 17.99 -32.75
CA ARG A 758 -17.80 16.54 -32.83
C ARG A 758 -16.39 16.24 -33.29
N GLY A 759 -15.84 15.13 -32.82
CA GLY A 759 -14.55 14.67 -33.28
C GLY A 759 -14.21 13.28 -32.80
N GLU A 760 -13.04 12.83 -33.25
CA GLU A 760 -12.46 11.55 -32.90
C GLU A 760 -11.05 11.76 -32.34
N ALA A 761 -10.65 10.92 -31.40
CA ALA A 761 -9.31 10.94 -30.81
C ALA A 761 -8.79 9.52 -30.58
N ASP A 762 -7.52 9.32 -30.87
CA ASP A 762 -6.76 8.18 -30.36
C ASP A 762 -6.42 8.42 -28.89
N VAL A 763 -6.83 7.48 -28.05
CA VAL A 763 -6.61 7.49 -26.61
C VAL A 763 -5.53 6.49 -26.26
N GLN A 764 -4.55 6.93 -25.48
CA GLN A 764 -3.61 6.06 -24.80
C GLN A 764 -3.67 6.30 -23.30
N LEU A 765 -4.02 5.25 -22.57
CA LEU A 765 -4.18 5.25 -21.12
C LEU A 765 -3.32 4.14 -20.51
N ALA A 766 -2.45 4.50 -19.58
CA ALA A 766 -1.71 3.55 -18.75
C ALA A 766 -1.64 4.10 -17.31
N PRO A 767 -1.85 3.27 -16.26
CA PRO A 767 -1.90 3.74 -14.86
C PRO A 767 -0.67 4.55 -14.39
N SER A 768 0.48 4.32 -15.01
CA SER A 768 1.76 4.98 -14.69
C SER A 768 2.17 6.11 -15.65
N GLN A 769 1.34 6.43 -16.66
CA GLN A 769 1.65 7.47 -17.65
C GLN A 769 0.49 8.49 -17.76
N PRO A 770 0.79 9.77 -18.05
CA PRO A 770 -0.25 10.76 -18.26
C PRO A 770 -1.12 10.41 -19.48
N LEU A 771 -2.42 10.70 -19.38
CA LEU A 771 -3.37 10.55 -20.49
C LEU A 771 -2.84 11.26 -21.74
N ARG A 772 -2.82 10.53 -22.87
CA ARG A 772 -2.52 11.08 -24.19
C ARG A 772 -3.76 10.94 -25.07
N LEU A 773 -4.25 12.07 -25.56
CA LEU A 773 -5.31 12.17 -26.57
C LEU A 773 -4.71 12.86 -27.78
N GLU A 774 -4.76 12.23 -28.95
CA GLU A 774 -4.42 12.87 -30.22
C GLU A 774 -5.61 12.68 -31.15
N GLY A 775 -6.22 13.78 -31.57
CA GLY A 775 -7.49 13.70 -32.28
C GLY A 775 -7.69 14.84 -33.24
N VAL A 776 -8.85 14.81 -33.87
CA VAL A 776 -9.27 15.80 -34.84
C VAL A 776 -10.73 16.15 -34.58
N ILE A 777 -11.01 17.45 -34.48
CA ILE A 777 -12.38 17.96 -34.50
C ILE A 777 -12.86 17.88 -35.94
N THR A 778 -13.84 17.04 -36.21
CA THR A 778 -14.35 16.78 -37.56
C THR A 778 -15.48 17.74 -37.93
N GLU A 779 -16.29 18.13 -36.96
CA GLU A 779 -17.37 19.09 -37.13
C GLU A 779 -17.33 20.09 -35.98
N ALA A 780 -17.38 21.39 -36.29
CA ALA A 780 -17.75 22.39 -35.31
C ALA A 780 -18.70 23.39 -35.96
N ARG A 781 -19.75 23.76 -35.25
CA ARG A 781 -20.72 24.76 -35.66
C ARG A 781 -20.88 25.77 -34.55
N LEU A 782 -20.55 27.02 -34.84
CA LEU A 782 -20.72 28.17 -33.98
C LEU A 782 -22.06 28.84 -34.32
N LEU A 783 -22.89 29.07 -33.31
CA LEU A 783 -24.16 29.80 -33.38
C LEU A 783 -23.97 31.16 -32.71
N THR A 784 -24.02 32.23 -33.50
CA THR A 784 -23.85 33.61 -33.03
C THR A 784 -25.05 34.48 -33.44
N GLU A 785 -25.22 35.65 -32.84
CA GLU A 785 -26.25 36.63 -33.26
C GLU A 785 -26.05 37.11 -34.71
N GLY A 786 -24.81 37.09 -35.22
CA GLY A 786 -24.43 37.47 -36.59
C GLY A 786 -24.49 36.34 -37.62
N GLY A 787 -24.87 35.12 -37.23
CA GLY A 787 -24.98 33.96 -38.13
C GLY A 787 -24.29 32.69 -37.64
N THR A 788 -24.24 31.67 -38.51
CA THR A 788 -23.60 30.39 -38.25
C THR A 788 -22.23 30.30 -38.93
N ALA A 789 -21.20 29.92 -38.18
CA ALA A 789 -19.90 29.56 -38.74
C ALA A 789 -19.65 28.06 -38.57
N VAL A 790 -19.06 27.41 -39.57
CA VAL A 790 -18.74 25.98 -39.55
C VAL A 790 -17.24 25.78 -39.75
N LEU A 791 -16.71 24.73 -39.13
CA LEU A 791 -15.34 24.30 -39.36
C LEU A 791 -15.19 23.80 -40.80
N VAL A 792 -14.22 24.36 -41.53
CA VAL A 792 -13.98 24.05 -42.95
C VAL A 792 -13.11 22.80 -43.11
N GLU A 793 -12.06 22.71 -42.31
CA GLU A 793 -11.12 21.59 -42.32
C GLU A 793 -11.05 20.96 -40.93
N PRO A 794 -10.95 19.62 -40.86
CA PRO A 794 -10.81 18.93 -39.59
C PRO A 794 -9.60 19.48 -38.79
N ALA A 795 -9.86 19.97 -37.58
CA ALA A 795 -8.84 20.68 -36.79
C ALA A 795 -8.13 19.72 -35.84
N PRO A 796 -6.83 19.44 -36.01
CA PRO A 796 -6.11 18.56 -35.12
C PRO A 796 -5.94 19.18 -33.74
N PHE A 797 -6.14 18.37 -32.72
CA PHE A 797 -5.91 18.71 -31.34
C PHE A 797 -5.13 17.62 -30.61
N SER A 798 -4.42 17.98 -29.55
CA SER A 798 -3.75 17.03 -28.68
C SER A 798 -3.87 17.43 -27.21
N VAL A 799 -3.93 16.42 -26.35
CA VAL A 799 -3.91 16.56 -24.90
C VAL A 799 -2.85 15.61 -24.33
N LEU A 800 -1.87 16.13 -23.61
CA LEU A 800 -0.80 15.35 -22.99
C LEU A 800 -0.52 15.83 -21.57
N GLY A 801 -0.92 15.04 -20.57
CA GLY A 801 -0.62 15.33 -19.15
C GLY A 801 -1.02 16.74 -18.67
N GLY A 802 -2.11 17.29 -19.23
CA GLY A 802 -2.62 18.63 -18.92
C GLY A 802 -2.22 19.74 -19.91
N ALA A 803 -1.30 19.48 -20.84
CA ALA A 803 -1.06 20.35 -21.99
C ALA A 803 -2.12 20.11 -23.07
N VAL A 804 -2.68 21.17 -23.66
CA VAL A 804 -3.72 21.12 -24.70
C VAL A 804 -3.24 21.93 -25.91
N SER A 805 -3.35 21.39 -27.11
CA SER A 805 -3.06 22.13 -28.36
C SER A 805 -4.21 21.96 -29.33
N LEU A 806 -4.65 23.05 -29.94
CA LEU A 806 -5.54 23.13 -31.09
C LEU A 806 -4.80 23.85 -32.20
N ARG A 807 -4.67 23.22 -33.37
CA ARG A 807 -3.90 23.80 -34.49
C ARG A 807 -4.81 24.06 -35.67
N ASN A 808 -4.73 25.27 -36.22
CA ASN A 808 -5.37 25.67 -37.48
C ASN A 808 -6.87 25.35 -37.58
N ALA A 809 -7.64 25.68 -36.53
CA ALA A 809 -9.09 25.59 -36.60
C ALA A 809 -9.65 26.76 -37.43
N THR A 810 -10.09 26.47 -38.66
CA THR A 810 -10.63 27.49 -39.58
C THR A 810 -12.16 27.43 -39.61
N LEU A 811 -12.81 28.44 -39.05
CA LEU A 811 -14.26 28.62 -39.03
C LEU A 811 -14.70 29.57 -40.15
N GLN A 812 -15.63 29.14 -40.98
CA GLN A 812 -16.18 29.94 -42.08
C GLN A 812 -17.70 30.03 -41.98
N GLY A 813 -18.24 31.23 -42.13
CA GLY A 813 -19.65 31.55 -42.21
C GLY A 813 -19.91 32.59 -43.31
N PRO A 814 -21.16 33.06 -43.47
CA PRO A 814 -21.52 34.04 -44.50
C PRO A 814 -20.67 35.33 -44.43
N ASP A 815 -20.42 35.83 -43.22
CA ASP A 815 -19.68 37.08 -42.95
C ASP A 815 -18.52 36.87 -41.95
N MET A 816 -18.00 35.64 -41.86
CA MET A 816 -16.97 35.25 -40.89
C MET A 816 -15.98 34.30 -41.53
N ALA A 817 -14.68 34.55 -41.40
CA ALA A 817 -13.62 33.64 -41.79
C ALA A 817 -12.47 33.77 -40.78
N LEU A 818 -12.42 32.86 -39.80
CA LEU A 818 -11.53 32.95 -38.65
C LEU A 818 -10.62 31.72 -38.58
N SER A 819 -9.31 31.93 -38.50
CA SER A 819 -8.34 30.89 -38.19
C SER A 819 -7.84 31.03 -36.75
N VAL A 820 -7.97 29.96 -35.97
CA VAL A 820 -7.61 29.91 -34.56
C VAL A 820 -6.56 28.82 -34.33
N SER A 821 -5.46 29.19 -33.70
CA SER A 821 -4.49 28.25 -33.13
C SER A 821 -4.28 28.59 -31.66
N LEU A 822 -4.35 27.59 -30.79
CA LEU A 822 -4.22 27.78 -29.34
C LEU A 822 -3.44 26.62 -28.73
N ALA A 823 -2.53 26.92 -27.83
CA ALA A 823 -1.80 25.95 -27.03
C ALA A 823 -1.81 26.39 -25.56
N ARG A 824 -1.97 25.42 -24.67
CA ARG A 824 -1.86 25.55 -23.22
C ARG A 824 -0.85 24.53 -22.72
N THR A 825 0.16 24.96 -21.97
CA THR A 825 1.11 24.02 -21.35
C THR A 825 0.52 23.41 -20.07
N ALA A 826 1.12 22.31 -19.57
CA ALA A 826 0.69 21.70 -18.31
C ALA A 826 0.79 22.67 -17.11
N GLY A 827 1.71 23.63 -17.17
CA GLY A 827 1.89 24.70 -16.17
C GLY A 827 0.93 25.89 -16.32
N GLY A 828 0.00 25.86 -17.28
CA GLY A 828 -1.02 26.90 -17.46
C GLY A 828 -0.61 28.08 -18.34
N GLU A 829 0.53 28.03 -19.04
CA GLU A 829 0.92 29.07 -20.01
C GLU A 829 0.08 28.94 -21.29
N LEU A 830 -0.40 30.07 -21.79
CA LEU A 830 -1.20 30.17 -23.00
C LEU A 830 -0.34 30.70 -24.16
N THR A 831 -0.54 30.16 -25.35
CA THR A 831 0.02 30.70 -26.59
C THR A 831 -0.98 30.47 -27.70
N GLY A 832 -1.48 31.53 -28.33
CA GLY A 832 -2.46 31.42 -29.38
C GLY A 832 -2.38 32.54 -30.39
N ARG A 833 -3.01 32.32 -31.54
CA ARG A 833 -3.16 33.29 -32.61
C ARG A 833 -4.56 33.15 -33.19
N ILE A 834 -5.22 34.29 -33.34
CA ILE A 834 -6.54 34.44 -33.95
C ILE A 834 -6.36 35.42 -35.12
N VAL A 835 -6.67 34.98 -36.33
CA VAL A 835 -6.61 35.83 -37.53
C VAL A 835 -7.85 35.64 -38.37
N GLY A 836 -8.47 36.73 -38.79
CA GLY A 836 -9.51 36.68 -39.81
C GLY A 836 -10.60 37.72 -39.69
N ASP A 837 -11.60 37.59 -40.54
CA ASP A 837 -12.76 38.47 -40.60
C ASP A 837 -13.84 37.99 -39.64
N LEU A 838 -14.35 38.91 -38.82
CA LEU A 838 -15.44 38.68 -37.89
C LEU A 838 -16.53 39.75 -38.04
N PRO A 839 -17.81 39.36 -37.95
CA PRO A 839 -18.91 40.32 -37.89
C PRO A 839 -18.81 41.12 -36.60
N ALA A 840 -18.92 42.45 -36.69
CA ALA A 840 -18.79 43.34 -35.54
C ALA A 840 -19.88 43.09 -34.48
N GLU A 841 -20.97 42.41 -34.85
CA GLU A 841 -22.02 41.90 -33.96
C GLU A 841 -21.43 41.03 -32.84
N LEU A 842 -20.31 40.32 -33.07
CA LEU A 842 -19.62 39.55 -32.04
C LEU A 842 -18.96 40.43 -30.97
N LEU A 843 -18.69 41.70 -31.27
CA LEU A 843 -18.23 42.69 -30.27
C LEU A 843 -19.37 43.10 -29.31
N GLY A 844 -20.62 42.72 -29.60
CA GLY A 844 -21.75 42.86 -28.69
C GLY A 844 -21.58 42.09 -27.37
N VAL A 845 -20.63 41.15 -27.32
CA VAL A 845 -20.18 40.48 -26.08
C VAL A 845 -19.53 41.48 -25.11
N LEU A 846 -18.83 42.48 -25.63
CA LEU A 846 -18.13 43.50 -24.84
C LEU A 846 -19.05 44.69 -24.52
N TRP A 847 -19.97 45.02 -25.43
CA TRP A 847 -20.91 46.14 -25.26
C TRP A 847 -22.24 45.91 -25.99
N ARG A 848 -23.22 45.33 -25.27
CA ARG A 848 -24.49 44.88 -25.86
C ARG A 848 -25.40 46.04 -26.28
N GLU A 849 -25.47 47.08 -25.46
CA GLU A 849 -26.26 48.29 -25.69
C GLU A 849 -25.75 49.05 -26.92
N GLY A 850 -24.46 48.86 -27.25
CA GLY A 850 -23.77 49.43 -28.40
C GLY A 850 -24.34 49.00 -29.76
N GLN A 851 -24.97 47.82 -29.84
CA GLN A 851 -25.40 47.18 -31.09
C GLN A 851 -24.39 47.32 -32.24
N PRO A 852 -23.13 46.88 -32.06
CA PRO A 852 -22.11 47.00 -33.09
C PRO A 852 -22.48 46.19 -34.33
N ARG A 853 -22.23 46.75 -35.51
CA ARG A 853 -22.45 46.14 -36.83
C ARG A 853 -21.32 46.48 -37.78
N GLY A 854 -21.11 45.66 -38.80
CA GLY A 854 -20.06 45.84 -39.81
C GLY A 854 -19.07 44.68 -39.82
N GLN A 855 -17.93 44.86 -40.48
CA GLN A 855 -16.88 43.84 -40.55
C GLN A 855 -15.63 44.31 -39.82
N VAL A 856 -15.01 43.41 -39.07
CA VAL A 856 -13.75 43.65 -38.38
C VAL A 856 -12.77 42.58 -38.83
N TRP A 857 -11.63 43.00 -39.37
CA TRP A 857 -10.50 42.10 -39.58
C TRP A 857 -9.63 42.13 -38.33
N LEU A 858 -9.42 40.99 -37.68
CA LEU A 858 -8.66 40.88 -36.44
C LEU A 858 -7.40 40.04 -36.65
N GLU A 859 -6.28 40.54 -36.15
CA GLU A 859 -5.06 39.76 -35.94
C GLU A 859 -4.63 39.91 -34.48
N ALA A 860 -4.82 38.86 -33.68
CA ALA A 860 -4.53 38.85 -32.25
C ALA A 860 -3.67 37.65 -31.85
N ALA A 861 -2.74 37.88 -30.93
CA ALA A 861 -1.98 36.88 -30.21
C ALA A 861 -2.48 36.78 -28.77
N ILE A 862 -2.60 35.55 -28.27
CA ILE A 862 -2.97 35.23 -26.89
C ILE A 862 -1.73 34.69 -26.20
N GLY A 863 -1.39 35.22 -25.03
CA GLY A 863 -0.26 34.86 -24.19
C GLY A 863 -0.62 34.81 -22.71
N GLY A 864 0.41 34.79 -21.85
CA GLY A 864 0.23 34.83 -20.39
C GLY A 864 -0.14 33.49 -19.76
N ARG A 865 -0.82 33.54 -18.61
CA ARG A 865 -1.27 32.34 -17.88
C ARG A 865 -2.79 32.26 -17.88
N ASP A 866 -3.34 31.06 -17.68
CA ASP A 866 -4.79 30.82 -17.57
C ASP A 866 -5.51 31.72 -16.55
N ALA A 867 -4.85 32.08 -15.45
CA ALA A 867 -5.38 33.01 -14.45
C ALA A 867 -5.29 34.51 -14.85
N ALA A 868 -4.45 34.86 -15.83
CA ALA A 868 -4.21 36.23 -16.29
C ALA A 868 -3.79 36.20 -17.78
N PRO A 869 -4.75 36.04 -18.71
CA PRO A 869 -4.45 35.98 -20.14
C PRO A 869 -4.03 37.36 -20.66
N GLU A 870 -2.97 37.40 -21.47
CA GLU A 870 -2.51 38.60 -22.16
C GLU A 870 -2.96 38.53 -23.61
N ILE A 871 -3.69 39.54 -24.10
CA ILE A 871 -4.15 39.58 -25.49
C ILE A 871 -3.56 40.82 -26.16
N SER A 872 -2.89 40.66 -27.29
CA SER A 872 -2.31 41.77 -28.05
C SER A 872 -2.56 41.60 -29.53
N GLY A 873 -2.79 42.69 -30.27
CA GLY A 873 -3.09 42.58 -31.69
C GLY A 873 -3.53 43.87 -32.36
N THR A 874 -3.97 43.76 -33.60
CA THR A 874 -4.53 44.85 -34.40
C THR A 874 -5.87 44.44 -34.98
N ALA A 875 -6.82 45.36 -34.96
CA ALA A 875 -8.13 45.21 -35.58
C ALA A 875 -8.36 46.34 -36.61
N GLU A 876 -8.81 45.98 -37.80
CA GLU A 876 -9.25 46.92 -38.83
C GLU A 876 -10.77 46.89 -38.91
N ILE A 877 -11.41 48.03 -38.67
CA ILE A 877 -12.87 48.17 -38.72
C ILE A 877 -13.25 48.68 -40.11
N ARG A 878 -14.18 47.99 -40.78
CA ARG A 878 -14.69 48.35 -42.10
C ARG A 878 -16.20 48.52 -42.06
N ASN A 879 -16.67 49.71 -42.44
CA ASN A 879 -18.09 50.05 -42.50
C ASN A 879 -18.85 49.76 -41.18
N GLY A 880 -18.20 50.05 -40.06
CA GLY A 880 -18.77 49.85 -38.74
C GLY A 880 -19.96 50.78 -38.46
N ALA A 881 -20.86 50.33 -37.62
CA ALA A 881 -21.93 51.16 -37.05
C ALA A 881 -22.19 50.76 -35.61
N LEU A 882 -22.42 51.73 -34.73
CA LEU A 882 -22.76 51.50 -33.33
C LEU A 882 -23.66 52.62 -32.80
N THR A 883 -24.37 52.35 -31.73
CA THR A 883 -25.22 53.30 -31.00
C THR A 883 -24.61 53.55 -29.64
N VAL A 884 -24.36 54.81 -29.26
CA VAL A 884 -23.88 55.12 -27.91
C VAL A 884 -25.10 55.51 -27.07
N PRO A 885 -25.40 54.81 -25.95
CA PRO A 885 -26.47 55.20 -25.06
C PRO A 885 -26.37 56.67 -24.66
N GLY A 886 -27.49 57.39 -24.75
CA GLY A 886 -27.57 58.82 -24.47
C GLY A 886 -26.98 59.75 -25.53
N VAL A 887 -26.35 59.26 -26.62
CA VAL A 887 -26.00 60.10 -27.77
C VAL A 887 -27.08 60.00 -28.84
N PRO A 888 -27.62 61.11 -29.37
CA PRO A 888 -28.65 61.05 -30.41
C PRO A 888 -28.17 60.37 -31.69
N GLY A 889 -28.97 59.43 -32.20
CA GLY A 889 -28.73 58.76 -33.48
C GLY A 889 -27.67 57.66 -33.43
N ARG A 890 -27.41 57.06 -34.60
CA ARG A 890 -26.41 55.99 -34.78
C ARG A 890 -25.15 56.55 -35.40
N ILE A 891 -23.99 56.14 -34.88
CA ILE A 891 -22.69 56.40 -35.49
C ILE A 891 -22.49 55.36 -36.59
N THR A 892 -22.18 55.79 -37.80
CA THR A 892 -22.13 54.93 -39.01
C THR A 892 -20.85 55.19 -39.80
N ARG A 893 -20.51 54.28 -40.73
CA ARG A 893 -19.28 54.37 -41.54
C ARG A 893 -18.03 54.52 -40.68
N ILE A 894 -17.97 53.78 -39.59
CA ILE A 894 -16.80 53.69 -38.73
C ILE A 894 -15.73 52.91 -39.49
N SER A 895 -14.62 53.56 -39.79
CA SER A 895 -13.51 52.95 -40.51
C SER A 895 -12.18 53.43 -39.94
N GLY A 896 -11.30 52.49 -39.61
CA GLY A 896 -9.99 52.79 -39.03
C GLY A 896 -9.34 51.58 -38.38
N THR A 897 -8.15 51.80 -37.84
CA THR A 897 -7.36 50.77 -37.15
C THR A 897 -7.43 50.97 -35.65
N ALA A 898 -7.48 49.86 -34.93
CA ALA A 898 -7.52 49.79 -33.49
C ALA A 898 -6.43 48.82 -33.00
N ALA A 899 -5.60 49.23 -32.06
CA ALA A 899 -4.61 48.36 -31.43
C ALA A 899 -5.19 47.75 -30.15
N LEU A 900 -5.13 46.43 -30.03
CA LEU A 900 -5.56 45.70 -28.84
C LEU A 900 -4.33 45.48 -27.96
N VAL A 901 -4.36 46.01 -26.73
CA VAL A 901 -3.28 45.89 -25.74
C VAL A 901 -3.90 45.50 -24.40
N ASN A 902 -3.77 44.22 -24.06
CA ASN A 902 -4.31 43.62 -22.84
C ASN A 902 -5.82 43.82 -22.67
N ASP A 903 -6.20 44.71 -21.75
CA ASP A 903 -7.55 45.04 -21.35
C ASP A 903 -8.06 46.33 -21.99
N ALA A 904 -7.36 46.84 -23.02
CA ALA A 904 -7.75 48.04 -23.71
C ALA A 904 -7.57 48.00 -25.22
N VAL A 905 -8.39 48.79 -25.91
CA VAL A 905 -8.31 49.09 -27.33
C VAL A 905 -7.93 50.55 -27.51
N GLU A 906 -6.80 50.79 -28.16
CA GLU A 906 -6.35 52.11 -28.56
C GLU A 906 -6.83 52.40 -29.99
N LEU A 907 -7.54 53.50 -30.17
CA LEU A 907 -8.07 53.96 -31.44
C LEU A 907 -7.15 55.04 -32.00
N GLU A 908 -6.72 54.89 -33.25
CA GLU A 908 -5.88 55.85 -33.94
C GLU A 908 -6.59 56.40 -35.18
N GLY A 909 -7.09 57.64 -35.09
CA GLY A 909 -7.63 58.36 -36.25
C GLY A 909 -8.85 57.70 -36.91
N VAL A 910 -9.68 57.00 -36.14
CA VAL A 910 -10.87 56.28 -36.64
C VAL A 910 -11.88 57.29 -37.18
N GLN A 911 -12.25 57.16 -38.45
CA GLN A 911 -13.21 58.03 -39.11
C GLN A 911 -14.63 57.52 -38.88
N PHE A 912 -15.58 58.44 -38.68
CA PHE A 912 -16.99 58.09 -38.50
C PHE A 912 -17.93 59.17 -39.04
N LEU A 913 -19.19 58.81 -39.25
CA LEU A 913 -20.29 59.71 -39.58
C LEU A 913 -21.31 59.71 -38.43
N ALA A 914 -21.59 60.87 -37.86
CA ALA A 914 -22.57 61.06 -36.79
C ALA A 914 -23.46 62.26 -37.09
N LEU A 915 -24.79 62.10 -36.95
CA LEU A 915 -25.80 63.16 -37.15
C LEU A 915 -25.64 63.94 -38.47
N GLY A 916 -25.20 63.25 -39.53
CA GLY A 916 -24.98 63.82 -40.86
C GLY A 916 -23.69 64.62 -41.05
N GLY A 917 -22.85 64.74 -40.01
CA GLY A 917 -21.50 65.32 -40.06
C GLY A 917 -20.41 64.25 -40.03
N HIS A 918 -19.17 64.65 -40.34
CA HIS A 918 -18.00 63.78 -40.34
C HIS A 918 -17.16 64.02 -39.08
N GLY A 919 -16.56 62.97 -38.54
CA GLY A 919 -15.62 63.10 -37.43
C GLY A 919 -14.48 62.10 -37.44
N SER A 920 -13.44 62.41 -36.67
CA SER A 920 -12.33 61.52 -36.36
C SER A 920 -12.23 61.30 -34.85
N CYS A 921 -11.90 60.09 -34.45
CA CYS A 921 -11.80 59.64 -33.06
C CYS A 921 -10.40 59.06 -32.81
N SER A 922 -9.77 59.51 -31.73
CA SER A 922 -8.56 58.88 -31.18
C SER A 922 -8.70 58.74 -29.67
N GLY A 923 -8.10 57.73 -29.07
CA GLY A 923 -8.18 57.52 -27.62
C GLY A 923 -8.15 56.06 -27.21
N LYS A 924 -8.67 55.76 -26.03
CA LYS A 924 -8.60 54.43 -25.41
C LYS A 924 -9.98 53.96 -24.94
N VAL A 925 -10.27 52.70 -25.18
CA VAL A 925 -11.44 51.97 -24.66
C VAL A 925 -10.92 50.88 -23.73
N SER A 926 -11.27 50.90 -22.45
CA SER A 926 -10.80 49.90 -21.47
C SER A 926 -11.95 48.98 -21.05
N PHE A 927 -11.69 47.67 -20.87
CA PHE A 927 -12.73 46.65 -20.61
C PHE A 927 -12.77 46.13 -19.17
N SER A 928 -11.69 46.31 -18.40
CA SER A 928 -11.55 45.81 -17.03
C SER A 928 -11.18 46.96 -16.08
N PRO A 929 -11.79 47.08 -14.89
CA PRO A 929 -12.83 46.22 -14.31
C PRO A 929 -14.23 46.42 -14.90
N GLN A 930 -14.43 47.45 -15.74
CA GLN A 930 -15.69 47.76 -16.43
C GLN A 930 -15.39 48.49 -17.74
N LEU A 931 -16.38 48.59 -18.65
CA LEU A 931 -16.22 49.27 -19.93
C LEU A 931 -16.16 50.80 -19.74
N GLU A 932 -14.99 51.38 -19.99
CA GLU A 932 -14.71 52.81 -19.90
C GLU A 932 -14.21 53.38 -21.23
N LEU A 933 -14.71 54.57 -21.58
CA LEU A 933 -14.31 55.30 -22.78
C LEU A 933 -13.45 56.51 -22.38
N ASP A 934 -12.36 56.75 -23.10
CA ASP A 934 -11.61 58.00 -23.06
C ASP A 934 -11.24 58.38 -24.50
N LEU A 935 -12.14 59.13 -25.15
CA LEU A 935 -12.11 59.37 -26.58
C LEU A 935 -12.05 60.87 -26.88
N ASP A 936 -11.04 61.30 -27.61
CA ASP A 936 -10.95 62.61 -28.24
C ASP A 936 -11.60 62.57 -29.62
N LEU A 937 -12.60 63.42 -29.83
CA LEU A 937 -13.44 63.47 -31.02
C LEU A 937 -13.33 64.85 -31.68
N ASP A 938 -12.92 64.87 -32.94
CA ASP A 938 -13.02 66.06 -33.79
C ASP A 938 -14.21 65.90 -34.72
N VAL A 939 -15.18 66.81 -34.64
CA VAL A 939 -16.43 66.75 -35.40
C VAL A 939 -16.64 67.97 -36.27
N LYS A 940 -17.14 67.75 -37.49
CA LYS A 940 -17.43 68.80 -38.49
C LYS A 940 -18.85 68.68 -39.02
N SER A 941 -19.56 69.81 -38.97
CA SER A 941 -20.92 70.01 -39.49
C SER A 941 -21.95 69.00 -38.96
N VAL A 942 -21.90 68.72 -37.65
CA VAL A 942 -22.81 67.81 -36.93
C VAL A 942 -24.13 68.54 -36.65
N ARG A 943 -25.27 67.97 -37.07
CA ARG A 943 -26.59 68.55 -36.79
C ARG A 943 -27.15 68.01 -35.49
N TRP A 944 -26.93 68.73 -34.40
CA TRP A 944 -27.33 68.31 -33.05
C TRP A 944 -28.78 68.68 -32.76
N PRO A 945 -29.70 67.73 -32.49
CA PRO A 945 -31.09 68.04 -32.17
C PRO A 945 -31.23 68.52 -30.71
N LEU A 946 -31.05 69.82 -30.48
CA LEU A 946 -31.08 70.40 -29.13
C LEU A 946 -32.50 70.52 -28.55
N ALA A 947 -33.48 70.93 -29.37
CA ALA A 947 -34.88 71.07 -28.97
C ALA A 947 -35.84 70.96 -30.18
N PRO A 948 -37.15 70.75 -29.99
CA PRO A 948 -38.12 70.69 -31.10
C PRO A 948 -38.12 71.98 -31.94
N GLY A 949 -37.68 71.86 -33.20
CA GLY A 949 -37.54 72.99 -34.15
C GLY A 949 -36.18 73.70 -34.11
N LEU A 950 -35.23 73.24 -33.29
CA LEU A 950 -33.87 73.78 -33.16
C LEU A 950 -32.83 72.65 -33.30
N THR A 951 -32.25 72.52 -34.50
CA THR A 951 -31.22 71.53 -34.83
C THR A 951 -29.94 72.23 -35.30
N PRO A 952 -29.14 72.81 -34.37
CA PRO A 952 -27.93 73.53 -34.74
C PRO A 952 -26.90 72.66 -35.46
N THR A 953 -26.23 73.25 -36.45
CA THR A 953 -25.05 72.65 -37.09
C THR A 953 -23.80 73.12 -36.35
N VAL A 954 -23.06 72.18 -35.75
CA VAL A 954 -21.92 72.46 -34.88
C VAL A 954 -20.65 71.77 -35.37
N SER A 955 -19.51 72.44 -35.19
CA SER A 955 -18.17 71.92 -35.45
C SER A 955 -17.27 72.21 -34.26
N GLY A 956 -16.40 71.27 -33.88
CA GLY A 956 -15.55 71.44 -32.71
C GLY A 956 -14.80 70.18 -32.28
N SER A 957 -14.07 70.32 -31.19
CA SER A 957 -13.31 69.23 -30.57
C SER A 957 -13.93 68.94 -29.20
N VAL A 958 -14.34 67.69 -29.00
CA VAL A 958 -15.04 67.20 -27.81
C VAL A 958 -14.39 65.93 -27.31
N ARG A 959 -14.39 65.71 -26.00
CA ARG A 959 -13.87 64.52 -25.34
C ARG A 959 -15.01 63.80 -24.63
N LEU A 960 -15.10 62.50 -24.85
CA LEU A 960 -16.06 61.59 -24.23
C LEU A 960 -15.33 60.69 -23.24
N VAL A 961 -15.56 60.88 -21.95
CA VAL A 961 -14.83 60.20 -20.87
C VAL A 961 -15.77 59.53 -19.88
N GLY A 962 -15.40 58.34 -19.40
CA GLY A 962 -15.97 57.68 -18.23
C GLY A 962 -16.54 56.28 -18.51
N PRO A 963 -17.10 55.64 -17.49
CA PRO A 963 -17.84 54.38 -17.65
C PRO A 963 -19.07 54.60 -18.53
N VAL A 964 -19.44 53.60 -19.34
CA VAL A 964 -20.60 53.70 -20.25
C VAL A 964 -21.90 54.08 -19.53
N ALA A 965 -22.06 53.70 -18.27
CA ALA A 965 -23.23 54.06 -17.45
C ALA A 965 -23.28 55.54 -17.03
N SER A 966 -22.16 56.27 -17.12
CA SER A 966 -21.99 57.64 -16.61
C SER A 966 -21.02 58.44 -17.47
N LEU A 967 -21.25 58.46 -18.79
CA LEU A 967 -20.39 59.15 -19.74
C LEU A 967 -20.48 60.67 -19.58
N VAL A 968 -19.34 61.35 -19.72
CA VAL A 968 -19.23 62.81 -19.72
C VAL A 968 -18.72 63.26 -21.08
N LEU A 969 -19.51 64.08 -21.77
CA LEU A 969 -19.15 64.72 -23.04
C LEU A 969 -18.81 66.19 -22.78
N SER A 970 -17.55 66.56 -22.98
CA SER A 970 -17.05 67.92 -22.70
C SER A 970 -16.22 68.47 -23.84
N GLY A 971 -16.19 69.79 -24.02
CA GLY A 971 -15.37 70.40 -25.07
C GLY A 971 -15.88 71.74 -25.55
N GLN A 972 -15.40 72.15 -26.72
CA GLN A 972 -15.70 73.44 -27.31
C GLN A 972 -16.03 73.32 -28.79
N GLY A 973 -16.90 74.19 -29.29
CA GLY A 973 -17.26 74.24 -30.69
C GLY A 973 -17.81 75.59 -31.11
N VAL A 974 -18.13 75.68 -32.40
CA VAL A 974 -18.73 76.85 -33.04
C VAL A 974 -20.04 76.40 -33.69
N VAL A 975 -21.08 77.22 -33.55
CA VAL A 975 -22.33 77.05 -34.28
C VAL A 975 -22.15 77.63 -35.68
N GLU A 976 -22.21 76.79 -36.72
CA GLU A 976 -21.94 77.20 -38.10
C GLU A 976 -23.14 77.89 -38.76
N SER A 977 -24.31 77.26 -38.68
CA SER A 977 -25.55 77.77 -39.26
C SER A 977 -26.74 77.09 -38.61
N THR A 978 -27.67 77.89 -38.09
CA THR A 978 -28.89 77.38 -37.46
C THR A 978 -30.05 78.28 -37.80
N TYR A 979 -31.16 77.69 -38.27
CA TYR A 979 -32.42 78.41 -38.51
C TYR A 979 -33.47 77.94 -37.53
N TYR A 980 -34.06 78.88 -36.78
CA TYR A 980 -35.25 78.62 -35.99
C TYR A 980 -36.47 79.17 -36.73
N ARG A 981 -37.26 78.27 -37.33
CA ARG A 981 -38.42 78.61 -38.19
C ARG A 981 -39.76 78.20 -37.62
N ARG A 982 -39.82 77.83 -36.35
CA ARG A 982 -41.09 77.42 -35.73
C ARG A 982 -42.03 78.62 -35.72
N ASP A 983 -43.23 78.44 -36.27
CA ASP A 983 -44.32 79.41 -36.15
C ASP A 983 -44.80 79.40 -34.70
N VAL A 984 -44.26 80.33 -33.93
CA VAL A 984 -44.70 80.63 -32.58
C VAL A 984 -45.77 81.70 -32.71
N SER A 985 -46.94 81.54 -32.10
CA SER A 985 -47.95 82.59 -32.00
C SER A 985 -47.93 83.12 -30.58
N LEU A 986 -47.80 84.44 -30.41
CA LEU A 986 -47.85 85.09 -29.09
C LEU A 986 -49.16 84.78 -28.36
N GLN A 987 -50.30 84.69 -29.06
CA GLN A 987 -51.58 84.30 -28.45
C GLN A 987 -51.52 82.86 -27.90
N ARG A 988 -50.87 81.94 -28.60
CA ARG A 988 -50.67 80.55 -28.17
C ARG A 988 -49.68 80.44 -27.02
N LEU A 989 -48.58 81.20 -27.02
CA LEU A 989 -47.62 81.24 -25.90
C LEU A 989 -48.29 81.71 -24.60
N ILE A 990 -49.16 82.72 -24.69
CA ILE A 990 -49.92 83.23 -23.53
C ILE A 990 -50.95 82.20 -23.05
N LEU A 991 -51.65 81.51 -23.96
CA LEU A 991 -52.59 80.43 -23.64
C LEU A 991 -51.88 79.20 -23.04
N ASP A 992 -50.72 78.82 -23.56
CA ASP A 992 -49.90 77.72 -23.06
C ASP A 992 -49.28 78.05 -21.69
N ALA A 993 -48.88 79.31 -21.45
CA ALA A 993 -48.40 79.80 -20.15
C ALA A 993 -49.49 79.78 -19.07
N LEU A 994 -50.76 79.94 -19.45
CA LEU A 994 -51.90 79.83 -18.53
C LEU A 994 -52.32 78.37 -18.26
N ALA A 995 -51.91 77.42 -19.12
CA ALA A 995 -52.36 76.03 -19.08
C ALA A 995 -51.27 75.01 -18.70
N ALA A 996 -50.03 75.44 -18.41
CA ALA A 996 -48.90 74.55 -18.16
C ALA A 996 -48.99 73.87 -16.77
N PRO A 997 -49.14 72.53 -16.69
CA PRO A 997 -48.82 71.79 -15.48
C PRO A 997 -47.28 71.66 -15.36
N GLU A 998 -46.79 71.73 -14.14
CA GLU A 998 -45.39 71.51 -13.78
C GLU A 998 -44.98 70.09 -14.20
N ARG A 999 -44.10 69.97 -15.20
CA ARG A 999 -43.58 68.68 -15.65
C ARG A 999 -42.40 68.28 -14.78
N GLU A 1000 -42.57 67.22 -13.99
CA GLU A 1000 -41.45 66.49 -13.41
C GLU A 1000 -40.62 65.85 -14.52
N VAL A 1001 -39.31 66.07 -14.46
CA VAL A 1001 -38.32 65.46 -15.35
C VAL A 1001 -37.95 64.10 -14.77
N LEU A 1002 -38.35 63.02 -15.45
CA LEU A 1002 -37.88 61.67 -15.13
C LEU A 1002 -36.41 61.54 -15.55
N GLU A 1003 -35.53 61.15 -14.64
CA GLU A 1003 -34.16 60.76 -14.97
C GLU A 1003 -34.18 59.44 -15.76
N GLU A 1004 -33.88 59.50 -17.05
CA GLU A 1004 -33.70 58.31 -17.89
C GLU A 1004 -32.32 57.67 -17.65
N GLU A 1005 -32.30 56.36 -17.47
CA GLU A 1005 -31.06 55.56 -17.43
C GLU A 1005 -30.29 55.68 -18.75
N GLY A 1006 -28.97 55.93 -18.67
CA GLY A 1006 -28.08 56.02 -19.85
C GLY A 1006 -27.88 57.44 -20.41
N ALA A 1007 -28.24 58.49 -19.67
CA ALA A 1007 -28.04 59.87 -20.10
C ALA A 1007 -26.55 60.28 -19.99
N VAL A 1008 -26.02 60.95 -21.03
CA VAL A 1008 -24.64 61.45 -21.06
C VAL A 1008 -24.60 62.83 -20.40
N ALA A 1009 -23.71 63.04 -19.44
CA ALA A 1009 -23.51 64.35 -18.83
C ALA A 1009 -22.83 65.31 -19.83
N LEU A 1010 -23.41 66.49 -20.01
CA LEU A 1010 -22.96 67.47 -21.00
C LEU A 1010 -22.19 68.61 -20.32
N ASN A 1011 -21.07 69.00 -20.92
CA ASN A 1011 -20.33 70.21 -20.56
C ASN A 1011 -19.66 70.82 -21.81
N LEU A 1012 -20.48 71.39 -22.68
CA LEU A 1012 -20.05 71.86 -23.99
C LEU A 1012 -20.13 73.38 -24.06
N SER A 1013 -19.08 74.03 -24.56
CA SER A 1013 -19.05 75.48 -24.78
C SER A 1013 -19.13 75.79 -26.27
N PHE A 1014 -20.09 76.61 -26.68
CA PHE A 1014 -20.33 76.98 -28.07
C PHE A 1014 -20.22 78.48 -28.27
N ASP A 1015 -19.43 78.86 -29.27
CA ASP A 1015 -19.43 80.22 -29.82
C ASP A 1015 -20.48 80.34 -30.94
N VAL A 1016 -21.26 81.41 -30.92
CA VAL A 1016 -22.32 81.69 -31.90
C VAL A 1016 -22.01 83.01 -32.62
N PRO A 1017 -21.25 82.98 -33.74
CA PRO A 1017 -20.80 84.20 -34.41
C PRO A 1017 -21.86 84.78 -35.37
N GLY A 1018 -23.05 85.12 -34.85
CA GLY A 1018 -24.13 85.69 -35.67
C GLY A 1018 -24.80 84.69 -36.62
N THR A 1019 -24.63 83.40 -36.35
CA THR A 1019 -25.02 82.26 -37.21
C THR A 1019 -26.34 81.61 -36.83
N LEU A 1020 -26.92 82.01 -35.68
CA LEU A 1020 -28.25 81.59 -35.25
C LEU A 1020 -29.28 82.59 -35.75
N ILE A 1021 -30.07 82.18 -36.74
CA ILE A 1021 -31.07 83.02 -37.39
C ILE A 1021 -32.47 82.57 -36.94
N ILE A 1022 -33.20 83.46 -36.28
CA ILE A 1022 -34.63 83.31 -36.05
C ILE A 1022 -35.33 83.88 -37.28
N GLU A 1023 -36.03 83.03 -38.02
CA GLU A 1023 -36.75 83.42 -39.23
C GLU A 1023 -38.12 82.73 -39.25
N ASN A 1024 -39.12 83.40 -38.67
CA ASN A 1024 -40.50 82.94 -38.67
C ASN A 1024 -41.45 84.09 -39.01
N ALA A 1025 -42.76 83.81 -39.03
CA ALA A 1025 -43.78 84.82 -39.37
C ALA A 1025 -43.76 86.07 -38.45
N MET A 1026 -43.17 85.99 -37.27
CA MET A 1026 -43.11 87.08 -36.29
C MET A 1026 -41.75 87.78 -36.22
N ALA A 1027 -40.64 87.14 -36.59
CA ALA A 1027 -39.32 87.69 -36.32
C ALA A 1027 -38.29 87.26 -37.36
N ARG A 1028 -37.44 88.21 -37.75
CA ARG A 1028 -36.21 87.98 -38.53
C ARG A 1028 -35.02 88.57 -37.78
N LEU A 1029 -34.35 87.75 -36.98
CA LEU A 1029 -33.25 88.14 -36.11
C LEU A 1029 -32.02 87.26 -36.37
N ALA A 1030 -30.83 87.86 -36.33
CA ALA A 1030 -29.58 87.12 -36.28
C ALA A 1030 -28.93 87.33 -34.92
N LEU A 1031 -28.71 86.25 -34.18
CA LEU A 1031 -28.21 86.27 -32.81
C LEU A 1031 -26.71 85.92 -32.75
N ASP A 1032 -25.97 86.65 -31.92
CA ASP A 1032 -24.58 86.39 -31.57
C ASP A 1032 -24.38 86.24 -30.06
N GLY A 1033 -23.36 85.47 -29.64
CA GLY A 1033 -23.05 85.26 -28.23
C GLY A 1033 -22.38 83.93 -27.94
N SER A 1034 -22.30 83.56 -26.66
CA SER A 1034 -21.68 82.32 -26.19
C SER A 1034 -22.64 81.52 -25.33
N LEU A 1035 -22.74 80.23 -25.60
CA LEU A 1035 -23.63 79.31 -24.89
C LEU A 1035 -22.84 78.15 -24.31
N ARG A 1036 -23.19 77.73 -23.11
CA ARG A 1036 -22.73 76.50 -22.48
C ARG A 1036 -23.90 75.54 -22.32
N ILE A 1037 -23.79 74.36 -22.89
CA ILE A 1037 -24.77 73.28 -22.73
C ILE A 1037 -24.29 72.39 -21.58
N THR A 1038 -25.13 72.30 -20.55
CA THR A 1038 -24.91 71.54 -19.32
C THR A 1038 -26.05 70.56 -19.07
N GLY A 1039 -26.03 69.81 -17.97
CA GLY A 1039 -27.07 68.83 -17.66
C GLY A 1039 -26.79 67.47 -18.31
N THR A 1040 -27.82 66.78 -18.79
CA THR A 1040 -27.67 65.48 -19.45
C THR A 1040 -28.22 65.52 -20.87
N SER A 1041 -27.90 64.52 -21.69
CA SER A 1041 -28.41 64.44 -23.06
C SER A 1041 -29.93 64.25 -23.16
N SER A 1042 -30.56 63.65 -22.14
CA SER A 1042 -32.03 63.54 -22.02
C SER A 1042 -32.68 64.80 -21.44
N SER A 1043 -31.94 65.59 -20.65
CA SER A 1043 -32.39 66.84 -20.04
C SER A 1043 -31.32 67.93 -20.14
N PRO A 1044 -31.12 68.52 -21.33
CA PRO A 1044 -30.10 69.53 -21.53
C PRO A 1044 -30.51 70.85 -20.87
N GLY A 1045 -29.57 71.45 -20.12
CA GLY A 1045 -29.62 72.82 -19.69
C GLY A 1045 -28.73 73.72 -20.55
N VAL A 1046 -29.07 74.99 -20.63
CA VAL A 1046 -28.31 75.98 -21.40
C VAL A 1046 -28.01 77.15 -20.47
N VAL A 1047 -26.77 77.63 -20.49
CA VAL A 1047 -26.33 78.80 -19.73
C VAL A 1047 -25.55 79.72 -20.67
N GLY A 1048 -25.79 81.02 -20.61
CA GLY A 1048 -25.10 81.98 -21.46
C GLY A 1048 -26.02 83.09 -21.95
N GLU A 1049 -25.57 83.85 -22.91
CA GLU A 1049 -26.30 85.01 -23.43
C GLU A 1049 -26.20 85.04 -24.95
N LEU A 1050 -27.33 85.35 -25.59
CA LEU A 1050 -27.42 85.65 -27.01
C LEU A 1050 -28.02 87.05 -27.17
N ALA A 1051 -27.38 87.90 -27.96
CA ALA A 1051 -27.90 89.21 -28.33
C ALA A 1051 -28.26 89.23 -29.81
N ALA A 1052 -29.32 89.93 -30.19
CA ALA A 1052 -29.64 90.19 -31.59
C ALA A 1052 -28.76 91.29 -32.15
N ARG A 1053 -28.27 91.08 -33.37
CA ARG A 1053 -27.55 92.11 -34.12
C ARG A 1053 -28.49 93.27 -34.50
N PRO A 1054 -27.95 94.50 -34.61
CA PRO A 1054 -28.71 95.66 -35.09
C PRO A 1054 -29.36 95.41 -36.46
N GLY A 1055 -30.57 95.96 -36.66
CA GLY A 1055 -31.34 95.81 -37.90
C GLY A 1055 -32.25 94.58 -37.94
N GLY A 1056 -32.51 93.95 -36.79
CA GLY A 1056 -33.54 92.91 -36.66
C GLY A 1056 -34.95 93.48 -36.77
N GLU A 1057 -35.87 92.72 -37.38
CA GLU A 1057 -37.29 93.11 -37.52
C GLU A 1057 -38.19 92.10 -36.78
N VAL A 1058 -39.20 92.62 -36.06
CA VAL A 1058 -40.27 91.83 -35.43
C VAL A 1058 -41.62 92.32 -35.95
N THR A 1059 -42.46 91.40 -36.43
CA THR A 1059 -43.82 91.67 -36.91
C THR A 1059 -44.85 91.24 -35.87
N LEU A 1060 -45.61 92.19 -35.34
CA LEU A 1060 -46.71 91.96 -34.39
C LEU A 1060 -48.03 92.41 -35.02
N ALA A 1061 -49.02 91.51 -35.10
CA ALA A 1061 -50.34 91.76 -35.70
C ALA A 1061 -50.30 92.44 -37.10
N GLY A 1062 -49.27 92.14 -37.90
CA GLY A 1062 -49.09 92.70 -39.24
C GLY A 1062 -48.33 94.03 -39.31
N VAL A 1063 -47.94 94.60 -38.17
CA VAL A 1063 -47.09 95.80 -38.08
C VAL A 1063 -45.64 95.42 -37.81
N ARG A 1064 -44.70 96.05 -38.52
CA ARG A 1064 -43.26 95.82 -38.36
C ARG A 1064 -42.67 96.78 -37.34
N TYR A 1065 -41.87 96.23 -36.42
CA TYR A 1065 -41.11 96.93 -35.41
C TYR A 1065 -39.63 96.63 -35.61
N GLU A 1066 -38.79 97.63 -35.42
CA GLU A 1066 -37.34 97.47 -35.37
C GLU A 1066 -36.92 97.06 -33.95
N VAL A 1067 -35.91 96.20 -33.86
CA VAL A 1067 -35.36 95.75 -32.58
C VAL A 1067 -34.24 96.69 -32.14
N ASP A 1068 -34.48 97.44 -31.07
CA ASP A 1068 -33.45 98.25 -30.42
C ASP A 1068 -32.54 97.40 -29.54
N ARG A 1069 -33.13 96.45 -28.83
CA ARG A 1069 -32.44 95.49 -27.96
C ARG A 1069 -33.22 94.18 -27.95
N ALA A 1070 -32.54 93.07 -28.19
CA ALA A 1070 -33.10 91.76 -27.88
C ALA A 1070 -31.98 90.89 -27.33
N VAL A 1071 -32.04 90.64 -26.02
CA VAL A 1071 -31.10 89.78 -25.31
C VAL A 1071 -31.87 88.59 -24.77
N VAL A 1072 -31.32 87.40 -24.99
CA VAL A 1072 -31.82 86.14 -24.47
C VAL A 1072 -30.78 85.60 -23.51
N THR A 1073 -31.08 85.64 -22.23
CA THR A 1073 -30.20 85.13 -21.18
C THR A 1073 -30.70 83.76 -20.72
N PHE A 1074 -29.81 82.78 -20.70
CA PHE A 1074 -30.06 81.46 -20.14
C PHE A 1074 -29.26 81.33 -18.83
N SER A 1075 -29.95 81.06 -17.73
CA SER A 1075 -29.32 80.94 -16.41
C SER A 1075 -29.46 79.56 -15.78
N ASN A 1076 -30.33 78.70 -16.33
CA ASN A 1076 -30.67 77.42 -15.72
C ASN A 1076 -29.82 76.27 -16.30
N PRO A 1077 -28.90 75.68 -15.51
CA PRO A 1077 -28.01 74.64 -16.00
C PRO A 1077 -28.68 73.26 -16.18
N ARG A 1078 -29.96 73.11 -15.81
CA ARG A 1078 -30.70 71.83 -15.87
C ARG A 1078 -31.93 71.87 -16.78
N ARG A 1079 -32.31 73.04 -17.31
CA ARG A 1079 -33.48 73.20 -18.18
C ARG A 1079 -33.24 74.35 -19.15
N ILE A 1080 -33.74 74.24 -20.37
CA ILE A 1080 -33.78 75.35 -21.32
C ILE A 1080 -34.92 76.30 -20.92
N ASP A 1081 -34.63 77.32 -20.14
CA ASP A 1081 -35.57 78.35 -19.69
C ASP A 1081 -35.01 79.76 -19.97
N PRO A 1082 -35.25 80.31 -21.17
CA PRO A 1082 -34.71 81.61 -21.55
C PRO A 1082 -35.44 82.77 -20.85
N TYR A 1083 -34.66 83.69 -20.30
CA TYR A 1083 -35.14 85.02 -19.93
C TYR A 1083 -34.99 85.96 -21.14
N LEU A 1084 -36.11 86.50 -21.60
CA LEU A 1084 -36.17 87.43 -22.71
C LEU A 1084 -36.12 88.86 -22.17
N ASP A 1085 -35.26 89.70 -22.75
CA ASP A 1085 -35.28 91.15 -22.60
C ASP A 1085 -35.29 91.77 -24.00
N VAL A 1086 -36.49 92.10 -24.47
CA VAL A 1086 -36.72 92.59 -25.82
C VAL A 1086 -37.34 93.97 -25.74
N LEU A 1087 -36.77 94.92 -26.46
CA LEU A 1087 -37.27 96.28 -26.65
C LEU A 1087 -37.41 96.54 -28.15
N LEU A 1088 -38.63 96.85 -28.54
CA LEU A 1088 -39.05 97.08 -29.91
C LEU A 1088 -39.49 98.53 -30.06
N HIS A 1089 -39.17 99.14 -31.19
CA HIS A 1089 -39.61 100.47 -31.56
C HIS A 1089 -40.29 100.42 -32.94
N GLY A 1090 -41.44 101.07 -33.07
CA GLY A 1090 -42.14 101.14 -34.34
C GLY A 1090 -43.21 102.20 -34.39
N THR A 1091 -43.64 102.55 -35.60
CA THR A 1091 -44.69 103.53 -35.83
C THR A 1091 -45.97 102.84 -36.27
N VAL A 1092 -47.05 103.02 -35.52
CA VAL A 1092 -48.38 102.51 -35.88
C VAL A 1092 -49.29 103.70 -36.14
N GLU A 1093 -49.77 103.82 -37.38
CA GLU A 1093 -50.42 105.02 -37.93
C GLU A 1093 -49.53 106.27 -37.81
N PHE A 1094 -49.68 107.05 -36.73
CA PHE A 1094 -48.89 108.26 -36.42
C PHE A 1094 -48.34 108.28 -34.99
N TRP A 1095 -48.52 107.21 -34.21
CA TRP A 1095 -47.94 107.08 -32.88
C TRP A 1095 -46.63 106.31 -32.93
N GLU A 1096 -45.61 106.84 -32.27
CA GLU A 1096 -44.41 106.07 -31.95
C GLU A 1096 -44.73 105.18 -30.75
N VAL A 1097 -44.59 103.87 -30.94
CA VAL A 1097 -44.88 102.84 -29.95
C VAL A 1097 -43.58 102.13 -29.61
N THR A 1098 -43.23 102.17 -28.33
CA THR A 1098 -42.15 101.35 -27.78
C THR A 1098 -42.79 100.20 -27.01
N ALA A 1099 -42.50 98.98 -27.46
CA ALA A 1099 -43.00 97.75 -26.87
C ALA A 1099 -41.84 96.93 -26.31
N GLY A 1100 -41.81 96.78 -24.99
CA GLY A 1100 -40.87 95.93 -24.28
C GLY A 1100 -41.54 94.64 -23.81
N VAL A 1101 -40.77 93.56 -23.75
CA VAL A 1101 -41.17 92.31 -23.11
C VAL A 1101 -39.98 91.82 -22.29
N GLN A 1102 -40.21 91.62 -20.99
CA GLN A 1102 -39.21 91.11 -20.07
C GLN A 1102 -39.75 89.93 -19.27
N GLY A 1103 -38.96 88.86 -19.13
CA GLY A 1103 -39.32 87.71 -18.29
C GLY A 1103 -38.98 86.36 -18.92
N THR A 1104 -39.26 85.28 -18.19
CA THR A 1104 -39.18 83.91 -18.74
C THR A 1104 -40.39 83.62 -19.63
N LEU A 1105 -40.31 82.60 -20.48
CA LEU A 1105 -41.44 82.21 -21.34
C LEU A 1105 -42.73 81.89 -20.57
N GLU A 1106 -42.62 81.50 -19.30
CA GLU A 1106 -43.76 81.22 -18.42
C GLU A 1106 -44.32 82.48 -17.75
N ARG A 1107 -43.53 83.55 -17.63
CA ARG A 1107 -43.90 84.81 -16.94
C ARG A 1107 -43.34 86.02 -17.67
N LEU A 1108 -43.92 86.31 -18.83
CA LEU A 1108 -43.58 87.51 -19.61
C LEU A 1108 -44.34 88.72 -19.08
N THR A 1109 -43.61 89.79 -18.80
CA THR A 1109 -44.15 91.10 -18.39
C THR A 1109 -44.00 92.07 -19.57
N PRO A 1110 -45.09 92.39 -20.29
CA PRO A 1110 -45.05 93.40 -21.34
C PRO A 1110 -44.96 94.80 -20.73
N THR A 1111 -44.22 95.70 -21.37
CA THR A 1111 -44.17 97.13 -21.06
C THR A 1111 -44.47 97.92 -22.31
N LEU A 1112 -45.57 98.65 -22.33
CA LEU A 1112 -46.03 99.38 -23.52
C LEU A 1112 -46.01 100.88 -23.25
N SER A 1113 -45.46 101.64 -24.18
CA SER A 1113 -45.50 103.11 -24.12
C SER A 1113 -45.70 103.68 -25.51
N SER A 1114 -46.39 104.81 -25.58
CA SER A 1114 -46.60 105.54 -26.83
C SER A 1114 -46.28 107.02 -26.64
N SER A 1115 -45.88 107.68 -27.73
CA SER A 1115 -45.75 109.13 -27.80
C SER A 1115 -46.63 109.65 -28.95
N PRO A 1116 -47.67 110.47 -28.67
CA PRO A 1116 -48.17 110.93 -27.35
C PRO A 1116 -48.70 109.81 -26.42
N PRO A 1117 -48.79 110.03 -25.08
CA PRO A 1117 -49.13 108.98 -24.11
C PRO A 1117 -50.58 108.52 -24.22
N LEU A 1118 -50.79 107.22 -24.39
CA LEU A 1118 -52.09 106.55 -24.40
C LEU A 1118 -52.24 105.61 -23.19
N PRO A 1119 -53.48 105.31 -22.75
CA PRO A 1119 -53.73 104.23 -21.82
C PRO A 1119 -53.25 102.88 -22.38
N GLU A 1120 -52.73 102.00 -21.51
CA GLU A 1120 -52.17 100.71 -21.90
C GLU A 1120 -53.15 99.82 -22.69
N SER A 1121 -54.46 99.87 -22.37
CA SER A 1121 -55.52 99.18 -23.11
C SER A 1121 -55.69 99.66 -24.55
N ASP A 1122 -55.42 100.95 -24.80
CA ASP A 1122 -55.54 101.59 -26.10
C ASP A 1122 -54.29 101.31 -26.93
N ILE A 1123 -53.10 101.27 -26.30
CA ILE A 1123 -51.85 100.82 -26.94
C ILE A 1123 -51.98 99.34 -27.33
N LEU A 1124 -52.51 98.48 -26.46
CA LEU A 1124 -52.80 97.07 -26.78
C LEU A 1124 -53.77 96.94 -27.95
N SER A 1125 -54.85 97.71 -27.99
CA SER A 1125 -55.82 97.71 -29.09
C SER A 1125 -55.18 98.16 -30.42
N LEU A 1126 -54.32 99.18 -30.36
CA LEU A 1126 -53.56 99.71 -31.48
C LEU A 1126 -52.50 98.71 -31.99
N MET A 1127 -51.87 97.96 -31.09
CA MET A 1127 -50.94 96.88 -31.43
C MET A 1127 -51.64 95.59 -31.89
N SER A 1128 -52.90 95.35 -31.52
CA SER A 1128 -53.64 94.11 -31.84
C SER A 1128 -54.52 94.21 -33.09
N VAL A 1129 -55.20 95.34 -33.28
CA VAL A 1129 -56.21 95.58 -34.34
C VAL A 1129 -55.78 96.70 -35.30
N GLY A 1130 -54.66 97.39 -35.00
CA GLY A 1130 -54.14 98.48 -35.83
C GLY A 1130 -54.95 99.79 -35.75
N LYS A 1131 -55.88 99.92 -34.78
CA LYS A 1131 -56.73 101.11 -34.57
C LYS A 1131 -57.01 101.37 -33.09
N ALA A 1132 -57.05 102.64 -32.69
CA ALA A 1132 -57.52 103.06 -31.36
C ALA A 1132 -59.06 102.94 -31.26
N PRO A 1133 -59.63 102.43 -30.14
CA PRO A 1133 -61.08 102.32 -29.98
C PRO A 1133 -61.74 103.70 -29.90
N GLN A 1134 -62.75 103.95 -30.75
CA GLN A 1134 -63.61 105.14 -30.63
C GLN A 1134 -64.70 104.89 -29.58
N LYS A 1135 -64.76 105.76 -28.56
CA LYS A 1135 -65.79 105.73 -27.51
C LYS A 1135 -67.17 106.02 -28.09
N ASN A 1136 -67.97 104.99 -28.34
CA ASN A 1136 -69.43 105.05 -28.41
C ASN A 1136 -70.01 103.87 -27.62
N GLY A 1137 -70.86 104.18 -26.64
CA GLY A 1137 -71.31 103.25 -25.61
C GLY A 1137 -72.23 102.14 -26.12
N VAL A 1138 -71.70 100.91 -26.13
CA VAL A 1138 -72.43 99.64 -26.03
C VAL A 1138 -71.56 98.69 -25.18
N GLY A 1139 -72.16 97.97 -24.25
CA GLY A 1139 -71.54 97.33 -23.08
C GLY A 1139 -70.20 96.58 -23.28
N GLU A 1140 -69.27 96.88 -22.38
CA GLU A 1140 -67.85 96.48 -22.34
C GLU A 1140 -67.57 94.98 -22.05
N GLY A 1141 -68.57 94.09 -22.14
CA GLY A 1141 -68.43 92.69 -21.73
C GLY A 1141 -68.66 91.60 -22.78
N GLN A 1142 -69.28 91.91 -23.93
CA GLN A 1142 -69.73 90.89 -24.89
C GLN A 1142 -69.04 90.91 -26.27
N MET A 1143 -68.29 91.97 -26.61
CA MET A 1143 -67.60 92.04 -27.91
C MET A 1143 -66.22 91.35 -27.95
N VAL A 1144 -65.56 91.16 -26.81
CA VAL A 1144 -64.22 90.53 -26.78
C VAL A 1144 -64.31 88.99 -26.86
N ALA A 1145 -65.41 88.38 -26.40
CA ALA A 1145 -65.62 86.93 -26.47
C ALA A 1145 -66.09 86.43 -27.86
N GLY A 1146 -66.80 87.27 -28.63
CA GLY A 1146 -67.30 86.91 -29.96
C GLY A 1146 -66.26 87.01 -31.08
N GLY A 1147 -65.31 87.96 -30.98
CA GLY A 1147 -64.24 88.15 -31.98
C GLY A 1147 -63.18 87.05 -31.97
N LEU A 1148 -62.84 86.53 -30.79
CA LEU A 1148 -61.83 85.48 -30.59
C LEU A 1148 -62.31 84.06 -30.95
N LEU A 1149 -63.63 83.83 -30.97
CA LEU A 1149 -64.24 82.56 -31.40
C LEU A 1149 -64.44 82.50 -32.92
N LEU A 1150 -64.61 83.64 -33.61
CA LEU A 1150 -64.83 83.69 -35.05
C LEU A 1150 -63.52 83.69 -35.87
N GLU A 1151 -62.43 84.25 -35.34
CA GLU A 1151 -61.10 84.19 -36.00
C GLU A 1151 -60.52 82.78 -36.09
N GLN A 1152 -60.85 81.90 -35.14
CA GLN A 1152 -60.48 80.49 -35.18
C GLN A 1152 -61.19 79.70 -36.29
N PHE A 1153 -62.36 80.17 -36.74
CA PHE A 1153 -63.08 79.59 -37.88
C PHE A 1153 -62.60 80.15 -39.23
N THR A 1154 -62.19 81.42 -39.31
CA THR A 1154 -61.68 82.01 -40.56
C THR A 1154 -60.25 81.61 -40.90
N GLY A 1155 -59.39 81.32 -39.91
CA GLY A 1155 -58.02 80.84 -40.14
C GLY A 1155 -57.97 79.45 -40.80
N ALA A 1156 -58.91 78.57 -40.47
CA ALA A 1156 -58.99 77.22 -41.04
C ALA A 1156 -59.60 77.19 -42.46
N VAL A 1157 -60.45 78.15 -42.81
CA VAL A 1157 -61.16 78.20 -44.10
C VAL A 1157 -60.39 79.00 -45.16
N THR A 1158 -59.63 80.03 -44.77
CA THR A 1158 -58.80 80.81 -45.71
C THR A 1158 -57.57 80.03 -46.23
N GLY A 1159 -57.00 79.13 -45.43
CA GLY A 1159 -55.88 78.27 -45.84
C GLY A 1159 -56.24 77.23 -46.91
N ARG A 1160 -57.47 76.70 -46.91
CA ARG A 1160 -57.94 75.67 -47.87
C ARG A 1160 -58.58 76.26 -49.14
N ALA A 1161 -59.11 77.48 -49.10
CA ALA A 1161 -59.66 78.14 -50.29
C ALA A 1161 -58.57 78.70 -51.23
N ARG A 1162 -57.42 79.16 -50.69
CA ARG A 1162 -56.29 79.67 -51.48
C ARG A 1162 -55.66 78.61 -52.39
N THR A 1163 -55.67 77.34 -52.01
CA THR A 1163 -55.08 76.25 -52.80
C THR A 1163 -55.98 75.72 -53.92
N LEU A 1164 -57.29 76.00 -53.89
CA LEU A 1164 -58.26 75.44 -54.85
C LEU A 1164 -58.81 76.46 -55.87
N LEU A 1165 -58.80 77.76 -55.55
CA LEU A 1165 -59.48 78.79 -56.37
C LEU A 1165 -58.58 79.90 -56.92
N ASP A 1166 -57.25 79.85 -56.69
CA ASP A 1166 -56.28 80.88 -57.12
C ASP A 1166 -56.78 82.32 -56.88
N LEU A 1167 -57.07 82.67 -55.62
CA LEU A 1167 -57.52 84.02 -55.23
C LEU A 1167 -56.46 84.67 -54.34
N ASP A 1168 -56.12 85.93 -54.61
CA ASP A 1168 -55.07 86.65 -53.87
C ASP A 1168 -55.54 87.09 -52.47
N GLN A 1169 -56.79 87.56 -52.37
CA GLN A 1169 -57.38 87.96 -51.09
C GLN A 1169 -58.89 87.67 -51.07
N LEU A 1170 -59.36 87.06 -49.99
CA LEU A 1170 -60.78 86.88 -49.65
C LEU A 1170 -61.02 87.51 -48.27
N ARG A 1171 -61.95 88.45 -48.20
CA ARG A 1171 -62.32 89.16 -46.96
C ARG A 1171 -63.82 89.03 -46.74
N LEU A 1172 -64.21 88.66 -45.52
CA LEU A 1172 -65.59 88.63 -45.06
C LEU A 1172 -65.75 89.70 -43.99
N ASP A 1173 -66.57 90.71 -44.26
CA ASP A 1173 -66.91 91.77 -43.31
C ASP A 1173 -68.29 91.47 -42.70
N PRO A 1174 -68.38 91.06 -41.41
CA PRO A 1174 -69.61 90.55 -40.83
C PRO A 1174 -70.60 91.64 -40.34
N ALA A 1175 -70.35 92.91 -40.60
CA ALA A 1175 -71.30 93.97 -40.24
C ALA A 1175 -71.15 95.18 -41.17
N ALA A 1176 -71.76 95.11 -42.36
CA ALA A 1176 -72.05 96.30 -43.15
C ALA A 1176 -73.55 96.58 -43.05
N LEU A 1177 -73.92 97.73 -42.48
CA LEU A 1177 -75.29 98.22 -42.49
C LEU A 1177 -75.68 98.54 -43.95
N THR A 1178 -76.73 97.90 -44.45
CA THR A 1178 -77.36 98.27 -45.73
C THR A 1178 -78.14 99.58 -45.55
N GLN A 1179 -78.48 100.29 -46.65
CA GLN A 1179 -79.32 101.50 -46.57
C GLN A 1179 -80.72 101.23 -45.97
N SER A 1180 -81.12 99.96 -45.86
CA SER A 1180 -82.38 99.49 -45.27
C SER A 1180 -82.30 99.09 -43.79
N GLY A 1181 -81.12 99.17 -43.16
CA GLY A 1181 -80.95 98.91 -41.72
C GLY A 1181 -80.81 97.44 -41.30
N ASP A 1182 -80.83 96.49 -42.23
CA ASP A 1182 -80.60 95.07 -41.93
C ASP A 1182 -79.09 94.72 -42.00
N PRO A 1183 -78.52 94.06 -40.98
CA PRO A 1183 -77.13 93.63 -40.96
C PRO A 1183 -76.92 92.47 -41.93
N THR A 1184 -76.06 92.65 -42.94
CA THR A 1184 -75.72 91.60 -43.90
C THR A 1184 -74.21 91.45 -44.00
N ALA A 1185 -73.74 90.22 -44.20
CA ALA A 1185 -72.33 89.94 -44.42
C ALA A 1185 -71.94 90.33 -45.85
N ARG A 1186 -70.81 91.03 -45.99
CA ARG A 1186 -70.23 91.41 -47.28
C ARG A 1186 -69.01 90.55 -47.55
N VAL A 1187 -69.00 89.90 -48.72
CA VAL A 1187 -67.88 89.12 -49.23
C VAL A 1187 -67.14 89.98 -50.24
N THR A 1188 -65.87 90.27 -49.98
CA THR A 1188 -64.98 90.96 -50.90
C THR A 1188 -63.89 90.01 -51.37
N VAL A 1189 -63.83 89.83 -52.69
CA VAL A 1189 -62.82 89.04 -53.40
C VAL A 1189 -61.91 90.00 -54.15
N VAL A 1190 -60.60 89.90 -53.95
CA VAL A 1190 -59.61 90.65 -54.73
C VAL A 1190 -58.77 89.66 -55.52
N LYS A 1191 -58.70 89.88 -56.84
CA LYS A 1191 -57.81 89.16 -57.75
C LYS A 1191 -56.85 90.17 -58.39
N GLN A 1192 -55.56 89.96 -58.19
CA GLN A 1192 -54.48 90.67 -58.83
C GLN A 1192 -54.19 89.99 -60.17
N LEU A 1193 -54.65 90.59 -61.27
CA LEU A 1193 -54.44 90.04 -62.62
C LEU A 1193 -53.03 90.35 -63.15
N SER A 1194 -52.40 91.43 -62.67
CA SER A 1194 -50.98 91.74 -62.88
C SER A 1194 -50.49 92.71 -61.79
N PRO A 1195 -49.18 92.98 -61.63
CA PRO A 1195 -48.68 93.96 -60.65
C PRO A 1195 -49.28 95.36 -60.78
N ASN A 1196 -49.83 95.70 -61.95
CA ASN A 1196 -50.45 96.99 -62.24
C ASN A 1196 -51.99 96.91 -62.42
N TRP A 1197 -52.62 95.75 -62.24
CA TRP A 1197 -54.06 95.57 -62.43
C TRP A 1197 -54.68 94.68 -61.36
N SER A 1198 -55.65 95.22 -60.64
CA SER A 1198 -56.42 94.51 -59.62
C SER A 1198 -57.92 94.63 -59.91
N VAL A 1199 -58.65 93.52 -59.77
CA VAL A 1199 -60.11 93.50 -59.80
C VAL A 1199 -60.61 93.12 -58.41
N THR A 1200 -61.48 93.96 -57.86
CA THR A 1200 -62.15 93.75 -56.58
C THR A 1200 -63.64 93.54 -56.84
N LEU A 1201 -64.16 92.39 -56.45
CA LEU A 1201 -65.59 92.08 -56.46
C LEU A 1201 -66.09 92.09 -55.02
N SER A 1202 -67.08 92.91 -54.72
CA SER A 1202 -67.70 92.97 -53.40
C SER A 1202 -69.20 92.70 -53.53
N THR A 1203 -69.70 91.63 -52.90
CA THR A 1203 -71.12 91.25 -52.90
C THR A 1203 -71.66 91.17 -51.48
N ASN A 1204 -72.90 91.61 -51.27
CA ASN A 1204 -73.63 91.29 -50.04
C ASN A 1204 -74.24 89.87 -50.13
N LEU A 1205 -74.60 89.27 -48.99
CA LEU A 1205 -75.25 87.96 -48.87
C LEU A 1205 -76.78 88.06 -48.66
N ALA A 1206 -77.39 89.18 -49.07
CA ALA A 1206 -78.82 89.44 -48.91
C ALA A 1206 -79.65 88.87 -50.08
N SER A 1207 -80.98 88.80 -49.93
CA SER A 1207 -81.91 88.42 -51.02
C SER A 1207 -81.90 89.40 -52.18
N ASN A 1208 -81.58 90.67 -51.93
CA ASN A 1208 -81.29 91.68 -52.95
C ASN A 1208 -79.77 91.81 -53.12
N ARG A 1209 -79.23 91.14 -54.13
CA ARG A 1209 -77.79 90.99 -54.36
C ARG A 1209 -77.19 92.30 -54.92
N GLU A 1210 -76.45 93.02 -54.09
CA GLU A 1210 -75.67 94.19 -54.50
C GLU A 1210 -74.26 93.74 -54.87
N GLU A 1211 -73.86 93.93 -56.12
CA GLU A 1211 -72.52 93.63 -56.61
C GLU A 1211 -71.80 94.91 -57.00
N ILE A 1212 -70.69 95.18 -56.32
CA ILE A 1212 -69.76 96.25 -56.67
C ILE A 1212 -68.53 95.60 -57.29
N ILE A 1213 -68.18 96.00 -58.51
CA ILE A 1213 -66.98 95.52 -59.20
C ILE A 1213 -66.08 96.72 -59.43
N VAL A 1214 -64.87 96.71 -58.87
CA VAL A 1214 -63.86 97.75 -59.07
C VAL A 1214 -62.65 97.13 -59.77
N SER A 1215 -62.42 97.55 -61.01
CA SER A 1215 -61.21 97.24 -61.76
C SER A 1215 -60.27 98.44 -61.73
N ARG A 1216 -59.14 98.31 -61.04
CA ARG A 1216 -58.13 99.37 -60.91
C ARG A 1216 -56.86 99.01 -61.68
N TRP A 1217 -56.52 99.85 -62.64
CA TRP A 1217 -55.28 99.80 -63.42
C TRP A 1217 -54.35 100.94 -63.01
N ARG A 1218 -53.09 100.63 -62.70
CA ARG A 1218 -52.04 101.60 -62.50
C ARG A 1218 -51.32 101.85 -63.82
N LEU A 1219 -51.56 103.01 -64.43
CA LEU A 1219 -50.99 103.37 -65.74
C LEU A 1219 -49.55 103.90 -65.62
N ALA A 1220 -49.25 104.64 -64.54
CA ALA A 1220 -47.94 105.17 -64.21
C ALA A 1220 -47.82 105.36 -62.68
N PRO A 1221 -46.62 105.59 -62.11
CA PRO A 1221 -46.49 105.97 -60.71
C PRO A 1221 -47.35 107.20 -60.39
N GLY A 1222 -48.38 107.03 -59.55
CA GLY A 1222 -49.30 108.09 -59.18
C GLY A 1222 -50.46 108.34 -60.14
N VAL A 1223 -50.64 107.59 -61.24
CA VAL A 1223 -51.80 107.67 -62.14
C VAL A 1223 -52.54 106.33 -62.18
N TYR A 1224 -53.83 106.35 -61.87
CA TYR A 1224 -54.70 105.18 -61.77
C TYR A 1224 -55.93 105.38 -62.65
N LEU A 1225 -56.30 104.37 -63.40
CA LEU A 1225 -57.59 104.24 -64.06
C LEU A 1225 -58.44 103.27 -63.24
N GLU A 1226 -59.59 103.71 -62.79
CA GLU A 1226 -60.52 102.91 -62.01
C GLU A 1226 -61.84 102.81 -62.78
N ALA A 1227 -62.17 101.62 -63.26
CA ALA A 1227 -63.47 101.31 -63.82
C ALA A 1227 -64.29 100.62 -62.73
N MET A 1228 -65.47 101.14 -62.42
CA MET A 1228 -66.34 100.62 -61.38
C MET A 1228 -67.73 100.32 -61.94
N ARG A 1229 -68.30 99.19 -61.54
CA ARG A 1229 -69.74 98.92 -61.60
C ARG A 1229 -70.28 99.05 -60.17
N ASP A 1230 -71.20 99.99 -59.96
CA ASP A 1230 -71.76 100.26 -58.64
C ASP A 1230 -72.98 99.35 -58.34
N SER A 1231 -73.50 99.39 -57.11
CA SER A 1231 -74.59 98.53 -56.65
C SER A 1231 -75.91 98.75 -57.39
N ASP A 1232 -76.10 99.91 -58.02
CA ASP A 1232 -77.25 100.24 -58.88
C ASP A 1232 -77.07 99.79 -60.34
N SER A 1233 -75.99 99.04 -60.64
CA SER A 1233 -75.55 98.63 -61.97
C SER A 1233 -75.16 99.77 -62.92
N SER A 1234 -74.94 100.98 -62.41
CA SER A 1234 -74.27 102.03 -63.17
C SER A 1234 -72.78 101.70 -63.36
N TYR A 1235 -72.20 102.18 -64.48
CA TYR A 1235 -70.77 102.03 -64.77
C TYR A 1235 -70.11 103.41 -64.76
N SER A 1236 -69.04 103.55 -64.01
CA SER A 1236 -68.21 104.74 -63.97
C SER A 1236 -66.76 104.39 -64.33
N MET A 1237 -66.04 105.36 -64.91
CA MET A 1237 -64.63 105.22 -65.20
C MET A 1237 -63.92 106.51 -64.82
N GLU A 1238 -63.03 106.43 -63.83
CA GLU A 1238 -62.34 107.57 -63.24
C GLU A 1238 -60.84 107.46 -63.48
N VAL A 1239 -60.21 108.56 -63.89
CA VAL A 1239 -58.74 108.69 -63.89
C VAL A 1239 -58.33 109.49 -62.67
N LYS A 1240 -57.67 108.83 -61.72
CA LYS A 1240 -57.16 109.43 -60.48
C LYS A 1240 -55.66 109.67 -60.62
N TRP A 1241 -55.19 110.89 -60.41
CA TRP A 1241 -53.76 111.15 -60.24
C TRP A 1241 -53.45 111.67 -58.83
N ARG A 1242 -52.31 111.27 -58.27
CA ARG A 1242 -51.81 111.70 -56.97
C ARG A 1242 -50.42 112.28 -57.15
N ARG A 1243 -50.25 113.57 -56.83
CA ARG A 1243 -48.95 114.25 -56.78
C ARG A 1243 -48.67 114.63 -55.32
N ARG A 1244 -47.49 114.27 -54.79
CA ARG A 1244 -47.01 114.76 -53.48
C ARG A 1244 -46.69 116.25 -53.63
N TYR A 1245 -47.12 117.08 -52.68
CA TYR A 1245 -46.61 118.43 -52.45
C TYR A 1245 -45.65 118.40 -51.27
#